data_AF-A0AAV9GXU4-F1
#
_entry.id   AF-A0AAV9GXU4-F1
#
_cell.length_a   1.000
_cell.length_b   1.000
_cell.length_c   1.000
_cell.angle_alpha   90.00
_cell.angle_beta   90.00
_cell.angle_gamma   90.00
#
_symmetry.space_group_name_H-M   'P 1'
#
loop_
_entity.id
_entity.type
_entity.pdbx_description
1 polymer ?
#
loop_
_entity_poly.entity_id
_entity_poly.type
_entity_poly.pdbx_seq_one_letter_code
_entity_poly.pdbx_strand_id
1 'polypeptide(L)'
;MSAKHFINDPTHLVNTALYSSTLLNPSLALDPLNKIIYRRPSTSDSSQKVSLVSGGGSGHEPSFASMVGPGLLSAAVAGTIFASPSAEQVRAAIMGREDRGVLVTVMNYTGDVLNFGLAVEKAKAAGVNVEIVVVGDDVGVGRTKGGKVGRRGIAGTVLVHKIAGALAARGWGNVVSVGASLGHVHVPGRKVDGMEEGLKEGEAGSGREVLGLGGLEDADRGFLKVNSNEVVLLVNNLGGVSVLEMGGIVAEVPVRILRFSITLLNVLLDDPAEATGWSAPISKRTWEEKNTATRDEDPTIEGEVKTSGLKVDAKAAQEALVRGLETVIAVEPEVTRYDTLRGAEAVIEHLTSKPLSGDATVDVAQIVPVVEMSMDGTSGALYAIFLNSLADAAVWAAALKQSCDALSKYTPARPGDRTLVDALYPFVEVLEKTGDAAAGTKGMRARLGRTVYVGGSGFEEVPDPGAWGLASFFLGLAGVNRGEGAAADEEWEKFRPSISIAAATMPLRAKILSHPQMSTQASLASPNILKPVEGDEPSDVVFNSLYGLRSIELNRPKKHNALNGSMIRKIGPRMLEWAKSDMANIIVIKGTGPKAFCAGGDVAALVRWNAEGSAGQKRSTDYFALEYQLDHLIATYSKPVVAVMDGITMGGGVGLSIHAPFRIATERTVFSMPETTIGFFPDVGASFFLPRMAGELGTYLALTSDRVTGANVFYSGLATHYLHSTSLPALESRLAELRFHDSQSHEDRLAIINATIEEFCTGLPYDEPIFLGGELRKAIDRCFKFNNVDDILSALKEEQDNAVKTENKNMQQWAERTLDALRKRSPTSVHVTLRQMRIGRNWTIAETFRREHQVAAKFMKKHDFNEGVTALLIEKRDAKWDPASLDDIYTQDKIAEPYFEVENDPPKLELLNDTNYREYEHNFGVPTEKEVEALVAEGIYDMTKLLEHFMDKTRAKQGVREVVSEIIDRKTVPTKDGILGWSYN
;
A
#
# COMPACT_ATOMS: atom_id res chain seq x y z
N MET A 1 -3.24 -14.21 -13.91
CA MET A 1 -2.22 -15.10 -13.31
C MET A 1 -1.03 -14.23 -12.94
N SER A 2 -0.44 -14.41 -11.76
CA SER A 2 0.76 -13.66 -11.30
C SER A 2 1.88 -13.73 -12.35
N ALA A 3 2.53 -12.62 -12.70
CA ALA A 3 3.64 -12.59 -13.65
C ALA A 3 4.96 -13.19 -13.09
N LYS A 4 4.94 -13.74 -11.87
CA LYS A 4 6.11 -14.39 -11.25
C LYS A 4 5.83 -15.86 -11.02
N HIS A 5 6.18 -16.66 -12.02
CA HIS A 5 6.30 -18.10 -11.88
C HIS A 5 7.76 -18.49 -12.11
N PHE A 6 8.25 -19.52 -11.41
CA PHE A 6 9.59 -20.07 -11.68
C PHE A 6 9.70 -20.63 -13.11
N ILE A 7 8.56 -20.95 -13.74
CA ILE A 7 8.45 -21.43 -15.11
C ILE A 7 7.35 -20.61 -15.80
N ASN A 8 7.72 -19.89 -16.85
CA ASN A 8 6.83 -18.93 -17.54
C ASN A 8 5.97 -19.55 -18.65
N ASP A 9 6.28 -20.78 -19.08
CA ASP A 9 5.42 -21.53 -19.99
C ASP A 9 4.43 -22.37 -19.16
N PRO A 10 3.13 -22.08 -19.20
CA PRO A 10 2.12 -22.77 -18.39
C PRO A 10 1.95 -24.25 -18.79
N THR A 11 2.21 -24.61 -20.05
CA THR A 11 2.16 -26.02 -20.48
C THR A 11 3.39 -26.77 -19.98
N HIS A 12 4.56 -26.15 -20.10
CA HIS A 12 5.79 -26.69 -19.54
C HIS A 12 5.71 -26.80 -18.00
N LEU A 13 5.14 -25.81 -17.33
CA LEU A 13 4.96 -25.79 -15.88
C LEU A 13 4.08 -26.97 -15.42
N VAL A 14 2.90 -27.16 -16.02
CA VAL A 14 2.01 -28.29 -15.67
C VAL A 14 2.73 -29.62 -15.91
N ASN A 15 3.35 -29.82 -17.08
CA ASN A 15 4.06 -31.07 -17.37
C ASN A 15 5.26 -31.30 -16.45
N THR A 16 5.99 -30.25 -16.07
CA THR A 16 7.12 -30.34 -15.13
C THR A 16 6.64 -30.67 -13.72
N ALA A 17 5.51 -30.11 -13.28
CA ALA A 17 4.88 -30.43 -12.00
C ALA A 17 4.35 -31.88 -11.96
N LEU A 18 3.79 -32.37 -13.07
CA LEU A 18 3.42 -33.79 -13.17
C LEU A 18 4.66 -34.70 -13.17
N TYR A 19 5.72 -34.31 -13.89
CA TYR A 19 6.96 -35.07 -13.93
C TYR A 19 7.63 -35.15 -12.56
N SER A 20 7.64 -34.06 -11.79
CA SER A 20 8.20 -34.05 -10.43
C SER A 20 7.50 -35.04 -9.50
N SER A 21 6.21 -35.31 -9.71
CA SER A 21 5.47 -36.32 -8.95
C SER A 21 6.06 -37.73 -9.14
N THR A 22 6.60 -38.04 -10.33
CA THR A 22 7.29 -39.32 -10.60
C THR A 22 8.67 -39.41 -9.94
N LEU A 23 9.30 -38.27 -9.66
CA LEU A 23 10.58 -38.20 -8.94
C LEU A 23 10.37 -38.38 -7.44
N LEU A 24 9.28 -37.84 -6.90
CA LEU A 24 8.93 -37.98 -5.48
C LEU A 24 8.31 -39.33 -5.16
N ASN A 25 7.64 -39.97 -6.13
CA ASN A 25 7.06 -41.30 -5.97
C ASN A 25 7.35 -42.19 -7.19
N PRO A 26 8.35 -43.10 -7.10
CA PRO A 26 8.74 -43.99 -8.19
C PRO A 26 7.65 -44.96 -8.65
N SER A 27 6.59 -45.17 -7.85
CA SER A 27 5.44 -46.00 -8.23
C SER A 27 4.55 -45.34 -9.30
N LEU A 28 4.82 -44.08 -9.65
CA LEU A 28 4.03 -43.31 -10.62
C LEU A 28 4.66 -43.30 -12.01
N ALA A 29 3.81 -43.13 -13.02
CA ALA A 29 4.15 -42.90 -14.41
C ALA A 29 3.32 -41.73 -14.97
N LEU A 30 3.89 -41.04 -15.95
CA LEU A 30 3.32 -39.87 -16.60
C LEU A 30 3.02 -40.18 -18.06
N ASP A 31 1.80 -39.89 -18.50
CA ASP A 31 1.47 -39.65 -19.90
C ASP A 31 1.51 -38.13 -20.15
N PRO A 32 2.60 -37.61 -20.73
CA PRO A 32 2.77 -36.17 -20.92
C PRO A 32 1.87 -35.61 -22.02
N LEU A 33 1.39 -36.43 -22.96
CA LEU A 33 0.52 -35.98 -24.05
C LEU A 33 -0.87 -35.64 -23.50
N ASN A 34 -1.41 -36.55 -22.68
CA ASN A 34 -2.74 -36.38 -22.10
C ASN A 34 -2.71 -35.70 -20.72
N LYS A 35 -1.53 -35.39 -20.17
CA LYS A 35 -1.32 -34.80 -18.84
C LYS A 35 -1.91 -35.67 -17.72
N ILE A 36 -1.65 -36.99 -17.80
CA ILE A 36 -2.16 -37.97 -16.85
C ILE A 36 -1.01 -38.49 -16.01
N ILE A 37 -1.12 -38.36 -14.69
CA ILE A 37 -0.27 -39.07 -13.74
C ILE A 37 -1.03 -40.28 -13.21
N TYR A 38 -0.38 -41.44 -13.17
CA TYR A 38 -1.04 -42.68 -12.79
C TYR A 38 -0.10 -43.66 -12.10
N ARG A 39 -0.67 -44.59 -11.34
CA ARG A 39 0.09 -45.68 -10.72
C ARG A 39 0.57 -46.67 -11.76
N ARG A 40 1.85 -47.02 -11.73
CA ARG A 40 2.40 -48.10 -12.57
C ARG A 40 1.66 -49.41 -12.27
N PRO A 41 1.35 -50.23 -13.29
CA PRO A 41 0.83 -51.57 -13.06
C PRO A 41 1.84 -52.38 -12.24
N SER A 42 1.40 -52.97 -11.12
CA SER A 42 2.24 -53.85 -10.30
C SER A 42 1.88 -55.31 -10.57
N THR A 43 2.90 -56.16 -10.74
CA THR A 43 2.74 -57.62 -10.87
C THR A 43 2.35 -58.31 -9.56
N SER A 44 2.38 -57.60 -8.42
CA SER A 44 2.09 -58.14 -7.08
C SER A 44 0.69 -57.81 -6.55
N ASP A 45 -0.10 -56.97 -7.24
CA ASP A 45 -1.43 -56.54 -6.77
C ASP A 45 -2.49 -57.51 -7.34
N SER A 46 -2.54 -58.73 -6.80
CA SER A 46 -3.45 -59.82 -7.24
C SER A 46 -4.92 -59.61 -6.79
N SER A 47 -5.24 -58.44 -6.24
CA SER A 47 -6.59 -58.11 -5.77
C SER A 47 -7.31 -57.23 -6.79
N GLN A 48 -8.41 -57.72 -7.35
CA GLN A 48 -9.29 -56.93 -8.19
C GLN A 48 -9.90 -55.76 -7.41
N LYS A 49 -9.43 -54.53 -7.66
CA LYS A 49 -9.85 -53.31 -6.97
C LYS A 49 -10.53 -52.34 -7.94
N VAL A 50 -11.40 -51.49 -7.40
CA VAL A 50 -11.96 -50.34 -8.12
C VAL A 50 -10.84 -49.31 -8.33
N SER A 51 -10.70 -48.79 -9.55
CA SER A 51 -9.75 -47.71 -9.86
C SER A 51 -10.38 -46.36 -9.56
N LEU A 52 -9.65 -45.48 -8.88
CA LEU A 52 -10.10 -44.10 -8.63
C LEU A 52 -9.42 -43.13 -9.58
N VAL A 53 -10.22 -42.37 -10.33
CA VAL A 53 -9.76 -41.31 -11.23
C VAL A 53 -10.28 -39.98 -10.74
N SER A 54 -9.44 -38.96 -10.73
CA SER A 54 -9.83 -37.58 -10.45
C SER A 54 -9.07 -36.62 -11.36
N GLY A 55 -9.24 -35.32 -11.15
CA GLY A 55 -8.55 -34.28 -11.90
C GLY A 55 -9.34 -33.00 -11.97
N GLY A 56 -8.87 -32.09 -12.82
CA GLY A 56 -9.44 -30.77 -13.00
C GLY A 56 -8.39 -29.79 -13.53
N GLY A 57 -8.70 -28.50 -13.51
CA GLY A 57 -7.73 -27.45 -13.80
C GLY A 57 -6.51 -27.51 -12.86
N SER A 58 -5.32 -27.27 -13.41
CA SER A 58 -4.07 -27.18 -12.63
C SER A 58 -4.01 -25.88 -11.81
N GLY A 59 -3.10 -25.77 -10.83
CA GLY A 59 -3.01 -24.60 -9.93
C GLY A 59 -3.60 -24.83 -8.54
N HIS A 60 -3.91 -26.09 -8.21
CA HIS A 60 -4.38 -26.54 -6.90
C HIS A 60 -3.42 -27.56 -6.26
N GLU A 61 -2.16 -27.60 -6.74
CA GLU A 61 -1.16 -28.53 -6.25
C GLU A 61 -0.98 -28.38 -4.72
N PRO A 62 -0.90 -29.49 -3.95
CA PRO A 62 -0.61 -30.86 -4.40
C PRO A 62 -1.80 -31.64 -5.01
N SER A 63 -3.02 -31.10 -4.99
CA SER A 63 -4.17 -31.73 -5.64
C SER A 63 -4.12 -31.55 -7.16
N PHE A 64 -4.42 -32.55 -7.99
CA PHE A 64 -4.72 -33.95 -7.67
C PHE A 64 -3.55 -34.90 -7.97
N ALA A 65 -2.53 -34.41 -8.67
CA ALA A 65 -1.44 -35.23 -9.17
C ALA A 65 -0.65 -35.93 -8.05
N SER A 66 -0.36 -35.21 -6.96
CA SER A 66 0.34 -35.77 -5.79
C SER A 66 -0.59 -36.58 -4.87
N MET A 67 -1.87 -36.68 -5.20
CA MET A 67 -2.85 -37.56 -4.53
C MET A 67 -2.91 -38.95 -5.19
N VAL A 68 -2.13 -39.21 -6.24
CA VAL A 68 -2.04 -40.53 -6.87
C VAL A 68 -1.05 -41.41 -6.10
N GLY A 69 -1.51 -42.57 -5.68
CA GLY A 69 -0.72 -43.51 -4.88
C GLY A 69 -1.57 -44.63 -4.25
N PRO A 70 -0.94 -45.71 -3.78
CA PRO A 70 -1.62 -46.72 -2.97
C PRO A 70 -2.46 -46.11 -1.84
N GLY A 71 -3.69 -46.61 -1.66
CA GLY A 71 -4.62 -46.13 -0.62
C GLY A 71 -5.35 -44.81 -0.93
N LEU A 72 -5.12 -44.20 -2.11
CA LEU A 72 -5.72 -42.94 -2.55
C LEU A 72 -6.18 -43.00 -4.03
N LEU A 73 -5.73 -42.11 -4.92
CA LEU A 73 -6.11 -42.14 -6.35
C LEU A 73 -5.27 -43.14 -7.17
N SER A 74 -5.89 -43.73 -8.20
CA SER A 74 -5.23 -44.58 -9.20
C SER A 74 -4.66 -43.79 -10.37
N ALA A 75 -5.34 -42.71 -10.77
CA ALA A 75 -4.85 -41.74 -11.73
C ALA A 75 -5.46 -40.34 -11.48
N ALA A 76 -4.76 -39.31 -11.94
CA ALA A 76 -5.25 -37.93 -11.96
C ALA A 76 -4.98 -37.29 -13.32
N VAL A 77 -5.94 -36.51 -13.80
CA VAL A 77 -5.90 -35.84 -15.11
C VAL A 77 -5.79 -34.34 -14.89
N ALA A 78 -4.72 -33.73 -15.40
CA ALA A 78 -4.49 -32.31 -15.27
C ALA A 78 -4.92 -31.55 -16.53
N GLY A 79 -5.79 -30.57 -16.33
CA GLY A 79 -6.07 -29.55 -17.33
C GLY A 79 -4.95 -28.51 -17.43
N THR A 80 -5.18 -27.44 -18.19
CA THR A 80 -4.29 -26.27 -18.10
C THR A 80 -4.56 -25.51 -16.79
N ILE A 81 -3.74 -24.50 -16.48
CA ILE A 81 -3.89 -23.75 -15.22
C ILE A 81 -5.29 -23.13 -15.16
N PHE A 82 -6.07 -23.52 -14.15
CA PHE A 82 -7.47 -23.15 -13.91
C PHE A 82 -8.47 -23.44 -15.04
N ALA A 83 -8.14 -24.36 -15.95
CA ALA A 83 -9.03 -24.80 -17.01
C ALA A 83 -9.12 -26.33 -17.06
N SER A 84 -10.35 -26.85 -17.09
CA SER A 84 -10.68 -28.29 -17.11
C SER A 84 -9.86 -29.05 -18.17
N PRO A 85 -9.44 -30.30 -17.91
CA PRO A 85 -8.99 -31.19 -18.96
C PRO A 85 -10.13 -31.45 -19.95
N SER A 86 -9.76 -31.78 -21.19
CA SER A 86 -10.74 -32.19 -22.19
C SER A 86 -11.33 -33.56 -21.87
N ALA A 87 -12.56 -33.81 -22.33
CA ALA A 87 -13.20 -35.12 -22.20
C ALA A 87 -12.36 -36.27 -22.77
N GLU A 88 -11.52 -36.02 -23.79
CA GLU A 88 -10.67 -37.07 -24.36
C GLU A 88 -9.47 -37.41 -23.46
N GLN A 89 -8.86 -36.43 -22.80
CA GLN A 89 -7.82 -36.67 -21.79
C GLN A 89 -8.38 -37.49 -20.63
N VAL A 90 -9.58 -37.13 -20.16
CA VAL A 90 -10.25 -37.86 -19.07
C VAL A 90 -10.61 -39.28 -19.50
N ARG A 91 -11.15 -39.44 -20.72
CA ARG A 91 -11.43 -40.75 -21.29
C ARG A 91 -10.17 -41.59 -21.39
N ALA A 92 -9.04 -41.06 -21.85
CA ALA A 92 -7.78 -41.78 -21.92
C ALA A 92 -7.31 -42.27 -20.53
N ALA A 93 -7.53 -41.47 -19.48
CA ALA A 93 -7.22 -41.88 -18.11
C ALA A 93 -8.12 -43.00 -17.58
N ILE A 94 -9.39 -43.03 -17.99
CA ILE A 94 -10.34 -44.10 -17.68
C ILE A 94 -9.98 -45.37 -18.47
N MET A 95 -9.74 -45.25 -19.78
CA MET A 95 -9.56 -46.34 -20.74
C MET A 95 -8.26 -47.17 -20.58
N GLY A 96 -7.49 -46.92 -19.52
CA GLY A 96 -6.30 -47.70 -19.13
C GLY A 96 -6.40 -48.33 -17.74
N ARG A 97 -7.61 -48.36 -17.17
CA ARG A 97 -7.89 -48.83 -15.81
C ARG A 97 -9.06 -49.80 -15.88
N GLU A 98 -8.87 -51.06 -15.47
CA GLU A 98 -9.82 -51.80 -14.64
C GLU A 98 -9.48 -53.27 -14.42
N ASP A 99 -10.02 -53.79 -13.31
CA ASP A 99 -10.43 -55.17 -13.14
C ASP A 99 -11.85 -55.33 -12.50
N ARG A 100 -12.49 -54.26 -11.97
CA ARG A 100 -13.83 -54.29 -11.31
C ARG A 100 -14.71 -53.02 -11.39
N GLY A 101 -14.18 -51.91 -11.87
CA GLY A 101 -14.89 -50.63 -11.93
C GLY A 101 -13.94 -49.42 -11.89
N VAL A 102 -14.34 -48.29 -12.47
CA VAL A 102 -13.71 -46.98 -12.28
C VAL A 102 -14.66 -46.06 -11.52
N LEU A 103 -14.20 -45.48 -10.42
CA LEU A 103 -14.87 -44.36 -9.76
C LEU A 103 -14.18 -43.06 -10.14
N VAL A 104 -14.89 -42.20 -10.86
CA VAL A 104 -14.48 -40.84 -11.18
C VAL A 104 -14.96 -39.90 -10.08
N THR A 105 -14.05 -39.11 -9.51
CA THR A 105 -14.37 -38.08 -8.51
C THR A 105 -13.99 -36.73 -9.06
N VAL A 106 -14.90 -35.77 -9.02
CA VAL A 106 -14.71 -34.45 -9.63
C VAL A 106 -15.22 -33.36 -8.70
N MET A 107 -14.49 -32.24 -8.60
CA MET A 107 -15.01 -31.06 -7.90
C MET A 107 -16.21 -30.49 -8.66
N ASN A 108 -17.16 -29.90 -7.96
CA ASN A 108 -18.33 -29.29 -8.60
C ASN A 108 -17.99 -27.93 -9.24
N TYR A 109 -17.31 -27.98 -10.38
CA TYR A 109 -17.10 -26.88 -11.31
C TYR A 109 -17.65 -27.27 -12.67
N THR A 110 -18.42 -26.39 -13.31
CA THR A 110 -19.16 -26.68 -14.54
C THR A 110 -18.28 -27.28 -15.64
N GLY A 111 -17.07 -26.74 -15.85
CA GLY A 111 -16.13 -27.25 -16.85
C GLY A 111 -15.69 -28.69 -16.58
N ASP A 112 -15.35 -29.00 -15.33
CA ASP A 112 -14.92 -30.34 -14.93
C ASP A 112 -16.10 -31.32 -14.96
N VAL A 113 -17.27 -30.96 -14.40
CA VAL A 113 -18.47 -31.81 -14.40
C VAL A 113 -18.89 -32.20 -15.82
N LEU A 114 -18.86 -31.26 -16.77
CA LEU A 114 -19.23 -31.54 -18.16
C LEU A 114 -18.18 -32.41 -18.88
N ASN A 115 -16.89 -32.09 -18.77
CA ASN A 115 -15.84 -32.84 -19.46
C ASN A 115 -15.67 -34.25 -18.89
N PHE A 116 -15.69 -34.39 -17.57
CA PHE A 116 -15.62 -35.70 -16.92
C PHE A 116 -16.91 -36.49 -17.14
N GLY A 117 -18.08 -35.86 -17.08
CA GLY A 117 -19.36 -36.49 -17.40
C GLY A 117 -19.39 -37.03 -18.83
N LEU A 118 -18.98 -36.23 -19.82
CA LEU A 118 -18.90 -36.67 -21.22
C LEU A 118 -17.89 -37.83 -21.40
N ALA A 119 -16.75 -37.79 -20.70
CA ALA A 119 -15.77 -38.86 -20.74
C ALA A 119 -16.31 -40.18 -20.14
N VAL A 120 -17.05 -40.08 -19.04
CA VAL A 120 -17.75 -41.19 -18.39
C VAL A 120 -18.79 -41.79 -19.32
N GLU A 121 -19.63 -40.97 -19.96
CA GLU A 121 -20.61 -41.47 -20.95
C GLU A 121 -19.94 -42.15 -22.13
N LYS A 122 -18.83 -41.59 -22.66
CA LYS A 122 -18.04 -42.23 -23.71
C LYS A 122 -17.42 -43.55 -23.26
N ALA A 123 -16.98 -43.67 -22.01
CA ALA A 123 -16.41 -44.89 -21.44
C ALA A 123 -17.50 -45.95 -21.18
N LYS A 124 -18.68 -45.56 -20.69
CA LYS A 124 -19.87 -46.43 -20.59
C LYS A 124 -20.26 -46.96 -21.96
N ALA A 125 -20.30 -46.11 -22.98
CA ALA A 125 -20.58 -46.52 -24.37
C ALA A 125 -19.51 -47.47 -24.94
N ALA A 126 -18.28 -47.42 -24.43
CA ALA A 126 -17.20 -48.34 -24.77
C ALA A 126 -17.17 -49.63 -23.90
N GLY A 127 -18.14 -49.83 -23.01
CA GLY A 127 -18.29 -51.03 -22.19
C GLY A 127 -17.54 -51.02 -20.85
N VAL A 128 -17.02 -49.87 -20.41
CA VAL A 128 -16.31 -49.73 -19.12
C VAL A 128 -17.32 -49.50 -17.98
N ASN A 129 -17.13 -50.16 -16.85
CA ASN A 129 -17.97 -49.99 -15.65
C ASN A 129 -17.52 -48.77 -14.84
N VAL A 130 -17.92 -47.58 -15.28
CA VAL A 130 -17.50 -46.32 -14.68
C VAL A 130 -18.66 -45.57 -14.01
N GLU A 131 -18.42 -45.01 -12.84
CA GLU A 131 -19.36 -44.11 -12.15
C GLU A 131 -18.71 -42.78 -11.78
N ILE A 132 -19.51 -41.73 -11.58
CA ILE A 132 -19.02 -40.39 -11.25
C ILE A 132 -19.64 -39.85 -9.95
N VAL A 133 -18.80 -39.28 -9.10
CA VAL A 133 -19.19 -38.55 -7.89
C VAL A 133 -18.73 -37.11 -8.01
N VAL A 134 -19.69 -36.19 -7.94
CA VAL A 134 -19.45 -34.76 -7.91
C VAL A 134 -19.36 -34.29 -6.45
N VAL A 135 -18.23 -33.73 -6.07
CA VAL A 135 -17.95 -33.26 -4.71
C VAL A 135 -18.26 -31.77 -4.60
N GLY A 136 -19.15 -31.42 -3.69
CA GLY A 136 -19.47 -30.04 -3.34
C GLY A 136 -19.48 -29.87 -1.82
N ASP A 137 -18.34 -29.53 -1.22
CA ASP A 137 -18.14 -29.39 0.23
C ASP A 137 -18.12 -27.93 0.73
N ASP A 138 -18.05 -26.95 -0.18
CA ASP A 138 -18.10 -25.52 0.15
C ASP A 138 -19.47 -25.12 0.74
N VAL A 139 -19.47 -24.58 1.95
CA VAL A 139 -20.66 -24.07 2.64
C VAL A 139 -20.67 -22.55 2.77
N GLY A 140 -19.71 -21.86 2.14
CA GLY A 140 -19.65 -20.40 2.17
C GLY A 140 -20.84 -19.73 1.48
N VAL A 141 -21.44 -20.39 0.49
CA VAL A 141 -22.71 -19.99 -0.14
C VAL A 141 -23.85 -20.80 0.46
N GLY A 142 -24.83 -20.11 1.07
CA GLY A 142 -26.01 -20.75 1.67
C GLY A 142 -26.96 -21.40 0.64
N ARG A 143 -27.78 -22.35 1.09
CA ARG A 143 -28.69 -23.16 0.25
C ARG A 143 -29.53 -22.32 -0.70
N THR A 144 -30.04 -21.21 -0.21
CA THR A 144 -30.95 -20.33 -0.95
C THR A 144 -30.28 -19.71 -2.18
N LYS A 145 -28.96 -19.47 -2.12
CA LYS A 145 -28.17 -18.86 -3.20
C LYS A 145 -27.38 -19.86 -4.03
N GLY A 146 -27.21 -21.10 -3.56
CA GLY A 146 -26.59 -22.20 -4.32
C GLY A 146 -27.48 -22.82 -5.41
N GLY A 147 -28.77 -22.47 -5.43
CA GLY A 147 -29.69 -22.69 -6.55
C GLY A 147 -29.61 -24.06 -7.24
N LYS A 148 -29.61 -24.06 -8.58
CA LYS A 148 -29.55 -25.26 -9.44
C LYS A 148 -28.13 -25.80 -9.66
N VAL A 149 -27.10 -25.04 -9.28
CA VAL A 149 -25.68 -25.33 -9.59
C VAL A 149 -25.03 -26.18 -8.48
N GLY A 150 -25.57 -26.13 -7.26
CA GLY A 150 -25.04 -26.87 -6.12
C GLY A 150 -23.78 -26.23 -5.53
N ARG A 151 -23.21 -26.88 -4.50
CA ARG A 151 -22.04 -26.39 -3.75
C ARG A 151 -20.75 -26.60 -4.54
N ARG A 152 -19.79 -25.68 -4.45
CA ARG A 152 -18.45 -25.85 -5.05
C ARG A 152 -17.69 -26.97 -4.33
N GLY A 153 -16.84 -27.69 -5.06
CA GLY A 153 -15.83 -28.57 -4.46
C GLY A 153 -14.57 -27.78 -4.13
N ILE A 154 -14.06 -27.91 -2.90
CA ILE A 154 -12.83 -27.25 -2.42
C ILE A 154 -11.95 -28.28 -1.68
N ALA A 155 -11.28 -27.88 -0.60
CA ALA A 155 -10.29 -28.68 0.12
C ALA A 155 -10.85 -30.02 0.64
N GLY A 156 -12.14 -30.12 0.99
CA GLY A 156 -12.73 -31.36 1.50
C GLY A 156 -12.76 -32.51 0.49
N THR A 157 -12.57 -32.24 -0.79
CA THR A 157 -12.42 -33.25 -1.85
C THR A 157 -11.31 -34.25 -1.54
N VAL A 158 -10.21 -33.84 -0.90
CA VAL A 158 -9.12 -34.76 -0.55
C VAL A 158 -9.54 -35.79 0.50
N LEU A 159 -10.48 -35.45 1.38
CA LEU A 159 -11.04 -36.39 2.36
C LEU A 159 -11.91 -37.45 1.67
N VAL A 160 -12.64 -37.06 0.62
CA VAL A 160 -13.40 -37.99 -0.22
C VAL A 160 -12.44 -38.98 -0.90
N HIS A 161 -11.34 -38.49 -1.47
CA HIS A 161 -10.31 -39.35 -2.06
C HIS A 161 -9.71 -40.32 -1.06
N LYS A 162 -9.44 -39.86 0.17
CA LYS A 162 -8.88 -40.71 1.21
C LYS A 162 -9.84 -41.83 1.61
N ILE A 163 -11.10 -41.51 1.86
CA ILE A 163 -12.13 -42.48 2.25
C ILE A 163 -12.38 -43.48 1.12
N ALA A 164 -12.56 -43.00 -0.11
CA ALA A 164 -12.84 -43.84 -1.26
C ALA A 164 -11.62 -44.71 -1.63
N GLY A 165 -10.41 -44.17 -1.55
CA GLY A 165 -9.16 -44.90 -1.77
C GLY A 165 -8.93 -46.00 -0.72
N ALA A 166 -9.21 -45.71 0.55
CA ALA A 166 -9.15 -46.69 1.64
C ALA A 166 -10.15 -47.84 1.42
N LEU A 167 -11.39 -47.53 1.02
CA LEU A 167 -12.42 -48.54 0.75
C LEU A 167 -12.10 -49.39 -0.48
N ALA A 168 -11.60 -48.76 -1.55
CA ALA A 168 -11.12 -49.49 -2.73
C ALA A 168 -9.93 -50.39 -2.40
N ALA A 169 -9.00 -49.93 -1.56
CA ALA A 169 -7.87 -50.74 -1.10
C ALA A 169 -8.33 -51.96 -0.28
N ARG A 170 -9.42 -51.83 0.49
CA ARG A 170 -10.03 -52.91 1.27
C ARG A 170 -10.98 -53.82 0.45
N GLY A 171 -11.31 -53.47 -0.80
CA GLY A 171 -12.17 -54.25 -1.70
C GLY A 171 -13.68 -54.02 -1.56
N TRP A 172 -14.11 -52.89 -0.98
CA TRP A 172 -15.51 -52.56 -0.70
C TRP A 172 -16.00 -51.47 -1.65
N GLY A 173 -17.21 -51.63 -2.20
CA GLY A 173 -17.74 -50.78 -3.27
C GLY A 173 -19.10 -50.15 -2.95
N ASN A 174 -19.16 -49.26 -1.95
CA ASN A 174 -20.20 -48.23 -1.83
C ASN A 174 -19.78 -47.18 -0.79
N VAL A 175 -19.74 -45.90 -1.19
CA VAL A 175 -19.33 -44.78 -0.32
C VAL A 175 -20.32 -43.64 -0.44
N VAL A 176 -20.79 -43.15 0.70
CA VAL A 176 -21.41 -41.82 0.82
C VAL A 176 -20.52 -41.02 1.77
N SER A 177 -19.85 -39.99 1.26
CA SER A 177 -19.00 -39.09 2.07
C SER A 177 -19.63 -37.72 2.14
N VAL A 178 -19.56 -37.09 3.31
CA VAL A 178 -20.04 -35.71 3.52
C VAL A 178 -18.92 -34.88 4.12
N GLY A 179 -18.56 -33.79 3.45
CA GLY A 179 -17.59 -32.79 3.92
C GLY A 179 -18.27 -31.45 4.22
N ALA A 180 -17.74 -30.73 5.21
CA ALA A 180 -18.13 -29.36 5.57
C ALA A 180 -16.87 -28.54 5.91
N SER A 181 -16.80 -27.31 5.41
CA SER A 181 -15.75 -26.32 5.72
C SER A 181 -16.27 -25.27 6.72
N LEU A 182 -15.41 -24.64 7.53
CA LEU A 182 -15.81 -23.61 8.51
C LEU A 182 -15.82 -22.18 7.95
N GLY A 183 -15.56 -22.00 6.64
CA GLY A 183 -15.60 -20.68 6.00
C GLY A 183 -15.02 -20.67 4.58
N HIS A 184 -15.10 -19.51 3.93
CA HIS A 184 -14.55 -19.30 2.59
C HIS A 184 -13.02 -19.29 2.58
N VAL A 185 -12.45 -19.80 1.48
CA VAL A 185 -11.04 -19.75 1.13
C VAL A 185 -10.87 -18.84 -0.10
N HIS A 186 -9.92 -17.90 -0.05
CA HIS A 186 -9.65 -16.93 -1.11
C HIS A 186 -9.05 -17.58 -2.37
N VAL A 187 -9.77 -17.55 -3.50
CA VAL A 187 -9.30 -18.11 -4.78
C VAL A 187 -8.54 -17.04 -5.59
N PRO A 188 -7.25 -17.22 -5.89
CA PRO A 188 -6.50 -16.31 -6.75
C PRO A 188 -7.06 -16.35 -8.19
N GLY A 189 -7.59 -15.22 -8.69
CA GLY A 189 -8.03 -15.08 -10.09
C GLY A 189 -9.53 -14.89 -10.36
N ARG A 190 -10.36 -14.70 -9.32
CA ARG A 190 -11.76 -14.24 -9.47
C ARG A 190 -11.90 -12.83 -8.91
N LYS A 191 -12.67 -11.95 -9.58
CA LYS A 191 -13.06 -10.62 -9.06
C LYS A 191 -13.73 -10.77 -7.70
N VAL A 192 -13.42 -9.84 -6.80
CA VAL A 192 -14.13 -9.67 -5.53
C VAL A 192 -15.26 -8.66 -5.80
N ASP A 193 -16.45 -9.17 -6.12
CA ASP A 193 -17.70 -8.40 -6.02
C ASP A 193 -18.46 -9.01 -4.83
N GLY A 194 -18.97 -8.31 -3.81
CA GLY A 194 -19.11 -6.91 -3.47
C GLY A 194 -20.09 -6.91 -2.30
N MET A 195 -19.67 -6.38 -1.15
CA MET A 195 -20.47 -6.32 0.06
C MET A 195 -21.36 -5.07 -0.05
N GLU A 196 -22.64 -5.20 -0.41
CA GLU A 196 -23.62 -4.12 -0.22
C GLU A 196 -24.88 -4.59 0.51
N GLU A 197 -25.24 -3.80 1.54
CA GLU A 197 -26.56 -3.76 2.15
C GLU A 197 -27.61 -3.36 1.10
N GLY A 198 -28.61 -4.23 0.88
CA GLY A 198 -29.90 -3.82 0.31
C GLY A 198 -30.26 -4.37 -1.08
N LEU A 199 -30.66 -5.64 -1.16
CA LEU A 199 -31.77 -6.16 -1.99
C LEU A 199 -31.94 -5.61 -3.43
N LYS A 200 -31.43 -6.31 -4.46
CA LYS A 200 -32.14 -7.39 -5.20
C LYS A 200 -31.34 -7.91 -6.42
N GLU A 201 -31.30 -9.24 -6.48
CA GLU A 201 -31.14 -10.15 -7.64
C GLU A 201 -29.78 -10.22 -8.38
N GLY A 202 -28.91 -11.09 -7.86
CA GLY A 202 -27.71 -11.60 -8.56
C GLY A 202 -26.72 -12.35 -7.65
N GLU A 203 -27.16 -13.43 -6.99
CA GLU A 203 -26.40 -14.41 -6.15
C GLU A 203 -25.26 -13.88 -5.24
N ALA A 204 -25.66 -13.23 -4.15
CA ALA A 204 -24.81 -12.67 -3.09
C ALA A 204 -24.14 -13.73 -2.15
N GLY A 205 -23.16 -13.37 -1.31
CA GLY A 205 -22.67 -14.34 -0.31
C GLY A 205 -21.46 -13.98 0.54
N SER A 206 -21.37 -12.81 1.18
CA SER A 206 -20.44 -12.61 2.30
C SER A 206 -20.86 -11.46 3.20
N GLY A 207 -20.93 -11.71 4.52
CA GLY A 207 -21.00 -10.68 5.56
C GLY A 207 -19.71 -10.71 6.38
N ARG A 208 -19.30 -9.54 6.92
CA ARG A 208 -18.24 -9.42 7.93
C ARG A 208 -18.89 -9.43 9.31
N GLU A 209 -18.58 -10.44 10.11
CA GLU A 209 -18.74 -10.41 11.57
C GLU A 209 -17.44 -10.85 12.23
N VAL A 210 -17.22 -10.37 13.46
CA VAL A 210 -16.28 -10.98 14.41
C VAL A 210 -16.77 -12.42 14.62
N LEU A 211 -16.07 -13.38 14.02
CA LEU A 211 -16.49 -14.79 14.00
C LEU A 211 -16.49 -15.38 15.42
N GLY A 212 -17.61 -15.25 16.12
CA GLY A 212 -18.11 -16.32 16.96
C GLY A 212 -18.43 -17.52 16.04
N LEU A 213 -18.09 -18.74 16.49
CA LEU A 213 -18.29 -20.01 15.80
C LEU A 213 -19.78 -20.41 15.61
N GLY A 214 -20.66 -19.47 15.23
CA GLY A 214 -22.11 -19.69 15.08
C GLY A 214 -22.52 -20.48 13.82
N GLY A 215 -21.59 -20.85 12.93
CA GLY A 215 -21.89 -21.49 11.65
C GLY A 215 -22.52 -22.90 11.74
N LEU A 216 -22.45 -23.57 12.90
CA LEU A 216 -23.14 -24.85 13.13
C LEU A 216 -24.64 -24.70 13.41
N GLU A 217 -25.08 -23.48 13.78
CA GLU A 217 -26.48 -23.15 14.09
C GLU A 217 -27.17 -22.35 12.98
N ASP A 218 -26.42 -21.93 11.94
CA ASP A 218 -26.95 -21.26 10.74
C ASP A 218 -27.80 -22.25 9.93
N ALA A 219 -29.12 -22.02 9.81
CA ALA A 219 -30.03 -22.92 9.12
C ALA A 219 -29.88 -22.91 7.57
N ASP A 220 -29.29 -21.87 6.99
CA ASP A 220 -29.07 -21.73 5.53
C ASP A 220 -27.71 -22.31 5.12
N ARG A 221 -26.70 -22.29 6.01
CA ARG A 221 -25.35 -22.82 5.77
C ARG A 221 -25.05 -24.13 6.52
N GLY A 222 -25.85 -24.49 7.51
CA GLY A 222 -25.77 -25.72 8.27
C GLY A 222 -26.36 -26.87 7.47
N PHE A 223 -25.52 -27.56 6.68
CA PHE A 223 -25.98 -28.65 5.82
C PHE A 223 -26.24 -29.96 6.57
N LEU A 224 -25.69 -30.11 7.78
CA LEU A 224 -25.79 -31.30 8.61
C LEU A 224 -26.01 -30.89 10.06
N LYS A 225 -26.93 -31.60 10.73
CA LYS A 225 -26.91 -31.62 12.20
C LYS A 225 -25.77 -32.53 12.62
N VAL A 226 -24.66 -31.95 13.06
CA VAL A 226 -23.52 -32.70 13.60
C VAL A 226 -23.94 -33.26 14.96
N ASN A 227 -24.52 -34.46 14.97
CA ASN A 227 -24.91 -35.18 16.18
C ASN A 227 -23.79 -36.14 16.64
N SER A 228 -22.55 -35.86 16.26
CA SER A 228 -21.39 -36.70 16.58
C SER A 228 -20.44 -35.95 17.49
N ASN A 229 -19.87 -36.64 18.48
CA ASN A 229 -18.84 -36.10 19.37
C ASN A 229 -17.44 -36.08 18.70
N GLU A 230 -17.39 -36.17 17.37
CA GLU A 230 -16.21 -36.57 16.62
C GLU A 230 -16.07 -35.77 15.35
N VAL A 231 -15.01 -34.97 15.27
CA VAL A 231 -14.76 -34.06 14.16
C VAL A 231 -13.29 -34.14 13.76
N VAL A 232 -13.04 -34.16 12.45
CA VAL A 232 -11.70 -33.97 11.88
C VAL A 232 -11.63 -32.59 11.26
N LEU A 233 -10.62 -31.81 11.66
CA LEU A 233 -10.37 -30.48 11.13
C LEU A 233 -9.20 -30.51 10.15
N LEU A 234 -9.47 -30.14 8.90
CA LEU A 234 -8.44 -29.88 7.88
C LEU A 234 -8.17 -28.37 7.81
N VAL A 235 -6.99 -27.94 8.27
CA VAL A 235 -6.53 -26.56 8.10
C VAL A 235 -5.72 -26.48 6.80
N ASN A 236 -6.33 -25.90 5.76
CA ASN A 236 -5.74 -25.85 4.43
C ASN A 236 -5.12 -24.48 4.11
N ASN A 237 -3.85 -24.46 3.70
CA ASN A 237 -3.19 -23.26 3.18
C ASN A 237 -3.39 -23.18 1.66
N LEU A 238 -3.95 -22.07 1.17
CA LEU A 238 -4.17 -21.86 -0.26
C LEU A 238 -2.92 -21.41 -1.03
N GLY A 239 -1.77 -21.35 -0.37
CA GLY A 239 -0.46 -21.08 -0.98
C GLY A 239 0.10 -19.68 -0.71
N GLY A 240 -0.63 -18.81 -0.01
CA GLY A 240 -0.22 -17.42 0.27
C GLY A 240 0.09 -17.09 1.73
N VAL A 241 -0.14 -18.02 2.66
CA VAL A 241 0.01 -17.80 4.10
C VAL A 241 1.34 -18.39 4.58
N SER A 242 2.13 -17.65 5.35
CA SER A 242 3.40 -18.15 5.89
C SER A 242 3.17 -19.25 6.92
N VAL A 243 4.19 -20.09 7.16
CA VAL A 243 4.11 -21.13 8.20
C VAL A 243 3.92 -20.52 9.60
N LEU A 244 4.46 -19.31 9.84
CA LEU A 244 4.27 -18.56 11.08
C LEU A 244 2.80 -18.18 11.28
N GLU A 245 2.18 -17.61 10.25
CA GLU A 245 0.76 -17.25 10.28
C GLU A 245 -0.14 -18.49 10.36
N MET A 246 0.22 -19.58 9.69
CA MET A 246 -0.47 -20.87 9.84
C MET A 246 -0.37 -21.38 11.29
N GLY A 247 0.76 -21.19 11.96
CA GLY A 247 0.94 -21.48 13.39
C GLY A 247 0.02 -20.63 14.26
N GLY A 248 -0.09 -19.34 13.97
CA GLY A 248 -1.04 -18.42 14.62
C GLY A 248 -2.50 -18.83 14.39
N ILE A 249 -2.88 -19.17 13.17
CA ILE A 249 -4.23 -19.65 12.83
C ILE A 249 -4.56 -20.91 13.62
N VAL A 250 -3.65 -21.89 13.68
CA VAL A 250 -3.85 -23.12 14.47
C VAL A 250 -3.99 -22.81 15.96
N ALA A 251 -3.33 -21.78 16.48
CA ALA A 251 -3.44 -21.35 17.88
C ALA A 251 -4.75 -20.60 18.19
N GLU A 252 -5.23 -19.77 17.26
CA GLU A 252 -6.43 -18.94 17.42
C GLU A 252 -7.74 -19.68 17.10
N VAL A 253 -7.70 -20.74 16.28
CA VAL A 253 -8.87 -21.58 16.03
C VAL A 253 -9.32 -22.20 17.37
N PRO A 254 -10.55 -21.92 17.86
CA PRO A 254 -10.85 -22.11 19.27
C PRO A 254 -10.66 -23.55 19.76
N VAL A 255 -9.74 -23.71 20.70
CA VAL A 255 -9.54 -24.89 21.57
C VAL A 255 -10.84 -25.30 22.30
N ARG A 256 -11.91 -24.48 22.27
CA ARG A 256 -13.25 -24.80 22.81
C ARG A 256 -13.99 -25.92 22.07
N ILE A 257 -13.62 -26.29 20.84
CA ILE A 257 -14.23 -27.44 20.15
C ILE A 257 -13.81 -28.78 20.82
N LEU A 258 -12.74 -28.79 21.62
CA LEU A 258 -12.20 -29.99 22.28
C LEU A 258 -12.83 -30.33 23.64
N ARG A 259 -13.92 -29.66 24.06
CA ARG A 259 -14.65 -29.96 25.32
C ARG A 259 -15.80 -30.97 25.18
N PHE A 260 -15.93 -31.64 24.03
CA PHE A 260 -16.83 -32.80 23.89
C PHE A 260 -16.02 -34.08 24.04
N SER A 261 -16.35 -34.91 25.02
CA SER A 261 -15.67 -36.18 25.28
C SER A 261 -15.67 -37.08 24.05
N ILE A 262 -14.48 -37.36 23.51
CA ILE A 262 -14.21 -37.99 22.21
C ILE A 262 -13.98 -39.50 22.37
N THR A 263 -14.94 -40.31 21.92
CA THR A 263 -14.60 -41.62 21.28
C THR A 263 -14.39 -41.33 19.78
N LEU A 264 -13.77 -42.17 18.92
CA LEU A 264 -13.55 -41.85 17.48
C LEU A 264 -14.24 -42.89 16.57
N LEU A 265 -15.00 -42.44 15.57
CA LEU A 265 -15.68 -43.24 14.54
C LEU A 265 -14.61 -43.71 13.57
N ASN A 266 -14.21 -44.96 13.75
CA ASN A 266 -13.87 -45.92 12.70
C ASN A 266 -13.21 -45.36 11.41
N VAL A 267 -11.96 -44.89 11.55
CA VAL A 267 -10.75 -45.51 10.96
C VAL A 267 -10.76 -45.76 9.43
N LEU A 268 -10.79 -44.68 8.64
CA LEU A 268 -10.33 -44.70 7.23
C LEU A 268 -9.37 -43.55 6.86
N LEU A 269 -9.39 -42.42 7.59
CA LEU A 269 -8.43 -41.32 7.34
C LEU A 269 -7.02 -41.66 7.81
N ASP A 270 -6.90 -42.52 8.83
CA ASP A 270 -5.63 -43.05 9.35
C ASP A 270 -5.11 -44.25 8.55
N ASP A 271 -5.86 -44.74 7.54
CA ASP A 271 -5.38 -45.87 6.73
C ASP A 271 -4.07 -45.50 6.02
N PRO A 272 -3.14 -46.45 5.85
CA PRO A 272 -1.92 -46.21 5.10
C PRO A 272 -2.23 -45.70 3.68
N ALA A 273 -1.55 -44.62 3.29
CA ALA A 273 -1.56 -44.12 1.92
C ALA A 273 -0.14 -43.73 1.53
N GLU A 274 0.24 -44.04 0.29
CA GLU A 274 1.56 -43.75 -0.28
C GLU A 274 1.41 -42.71 -1.39
N ALA A 275 0.84 -41.55 -1.05
CA ALA A 275 0.66 -40.41 -1.93
C ALA A 275 1.44 -39.20 -1.36
N THR A 276 2.27 -38.56 -2.18
CA THR A 276 3.21 -37.50 -1.73
C THR A 276 2.51 -36.25 -1.20
N GLY A 277 1.28 -36.00 -1.64
CA GLY A 277 0.46 -34.89 -1.19
C GLY A 277 -0.37 -35.18 0.07
N TRP A 278 -0.38 -36.41 0.58
CA TRP A 278 -1.15 -36.77 1.77
C TRP A 278 -0.25 -36.81 3.01
N SER A 279 -0.44 -35.84 3.91
CA SER A 279 0.14 -35.92 5.25
C SER A 279 -0.82 -36.69 6.15
N ALA A 280 -0.35 -37.79 6.76
CA ALA A 280 -1.16 -38.53 7.71
C ALA A 280 -1.54 -37.61 8.90
N PRO A 281 -2.78 -37.65 9.38
CA PRO A 281 -3.18 -36.88 10.56
C PRO A 281 -2.36 -37.31 11.78
N ILE A 282 -2.10 -36.39 12.72
CA ILE A 282 -1.55 -36.75 14.03
C ILE A 282 -2.57 -37.63 14.73
N SER A 283 -2.16 -38.84 15.09
CA SER A 283 -3.06 -39.82 15.69
C SER A 283 -3.66 -39.32 17.01
N LYS A 284 -4.87 -39.79 17.32
CA LYS A 284 -5.54 -39.51 18.60
C LYS A 284 -4.62 -39.74 19.80
N ARG A 285 -3.91 -40.87 19.78
CA ARG A 285 -2.98 -41.27 20.83
C ARG A 285 -1.90 -40.21 21.09
N THR A 286 -1.35 -39.63 20.02
CA THR A 286 -0.31 -38.59 20.14
C THR A 286 -0.86 -37.32 20.77
N TRP A 287 -2.11 -36.95 20.44
CA TRP A 287 -2.81 -35.82 21.08
C TRP A 287 -3.12 -36.08 22.55
N GLU A 288 -3.52 -37.30 22.89
CA GLU A 288 -3.83 -37.72 24.27
C GLU A 288 -2.55 -37.83 25.13
N GLU A 289 -1.39 -38.13 24.54
CA GLU A 289 -0.07 -38.20 25.22
C GLU A 289 0.62 -36.82 25.36
N LYS A 290 -0.04 -35.71 25.01
CA LYS A 290 0.55 -34.36 25.03
C LYS A 290 1.06 -33.97 26.43
N ASN A 291 2.35 -33.65 26.54
CA ASN A 291 2.93 -33.10 27.76
C ASN A 291 2.40 -31.67 28.00
N THR A 292 1.67 -31.46 29.09
CA THR A 292 1.09 -30.17 29.50
C THR A 292 1.95 -29.42 30.50
N ALA A 293 3.16 -29.90 30.82
CA ALA A 293 4.09 -29.15 31.66
C ALA A 293 4.61 -27.92 30.89
N THR A 294 3.96 -26.77 31.08
CA THR A 294 4.53 -25.47 30.73
C THR A 294 5.51 -25.08 31.84
N ARG A 295 6.66 -24.56 31.44
CA ARG A 295 7.74 -24.14 32.33
C ARG A 295 7.43 -22.72 32.82
N ASP A 296 6.25 -22.53 33.43
CA ASP A 296 5.72 -21.21 33.81
C ASP A 296 6.12 -20.78 35.23
N GLU A 297 6.77 -21.67 35.98
CA GLU A 297 7.45 -21.31 37.23
C GLU A 297 8.94 -21.28 36.94
N ASP A 298 9.48 -20.07 36.80
CA ASP A 298 10.91 -19.82 36.81
C ASP A 298 11.42 -20.38 38.15
N PRO A 299 12.22 -21.47 38.16
CA PRO A 299 12.87 -21.86 39.40
C PRO A 299 13.72 -20.65 39.76
N THR A 300 13.47 -20.04 40.92
CA THR A 300 14.35 -19.02 41.47
C THR A 300 15.76 -19.58 41.42
N ILE A 301 16.54 -19.13 40.42
CA ILE A 301 17.98 -19.33 40.38
C ILE A 301 18.53 -18.36 41.42
N GLU A 302 18.21 -18.61 42.70
CA GLU A 302 18.95 -18.07 43.83
C GLU A 302 20.27 -18.84 43.86
N GLY A 303 21.18 -18.49 42.94
CA GLY A 303 22.58 -18.74 43.17
C GLY A 303 23.00 -17.95 44.39
N GLU A 304 23.61 -18.60 45.39
CA GLU A 304 24.22 -17.89 46.53
C GLU A 304 25.24 -16.87 46.01
N VAL A 305 24.84 -15.60 45.95
CA VAL A 305 25.74 -14.49 45.63
C VAL A 305 26.67 -14.31 46.83
N LYS A 306 27.97 -14.55 46.64
CA LYS A 306 28.98 -14.35 47.69
C LYS A 306 29.10 -12.87 48.00
N THR A 307 29.04 -12.52 49.29
CA THR A 307 29.24 -11.14 49.75
C THR A 307 30.69 -10.71 49.51
N SER A 308 30.87 -9.48 49.03
CA SER A 308 32.20 -8.90 48.83
C SER A 308 32.85 -8.44 50.12
N GLY A 309 32.05 -8.17 51.15
CA GLY A 309 32.51 -7.55 52.40
C GLY A 309 32.79 -6.04 52.26
N LEU A 310 32.57 -5.45 51.08
CA LEU A 310 32.65 -4.01 50.84
C LEU A 310 31.35 -3.36 51.32
N LYS A 311 31.39 -2.74 52.50
CA LYS A 311 30.25 -2.00 53.04
C LYS A 311 30.22 -0.58 52.49
N VAL A 312 29.20 -0.28 51.72
CA VAL A 312 28.87 1.07 51.25
C VAL A 312 27.68 1.59 52.07
N ASP A 313 27.60 2.91 52.27
CA ASP A 313 26.37 3.52 52.79
C ASP A 313 25.27 3.32 51.73
N ALA A 314 24.41 2.34 51.99
CA ALA A 314 23.33 1.94 51.08
C ALA A 314 22.43 3.10 50.70
N LYS A 315 22.15 4.02 51.64
CA LYS A 315 21.27 5.16 51.39
C LYS A 315 21.95 6.19 50.49
N ALA A 316 23.19 6.56 50.82
CA ALA A 316 23.94 7.51 50.01
C ALA A 316 24.24 6.96 48.60
N ALA A 317 24.52 5.66 48.49
CA ALA A 317 24.75 4.98 47.20
C ALA A 317 23.48 4.90 46.36
N GLN A 318 22.33 4.58 46.96
CA GLN A 318 21.06 4.54 46.27
C GLN A 318 20.64 5.93 45.78
N GLU A 319 20.80 6.96 46.61
CA GLU A 319 20.54 8.34 46.22
C GLU A 319 21.45 8.80 45.07
N ALA A 320 22.73 8.41 45.07
CA ALA A 320 23.64 8.71 43.97
C ALA A 320 23.25 7.98 42.68
N LEU A 321 22.96 6.68 42.77
CA LEU A 321 22.56 5.86 41.62
C LEU A 321 21.26 6.36 40.98
N VAL A 322 20.25 6.70 41.78
CA VAL A 322 18.99 7.28 41.29
C VAL A 322 19.24 8.60 40.57
N ARG A 323 20.06 9.52 41.13
CA ARG A 323 20.42 10.77 40.44
C ARG A 323 21.11 10.55 39.09
N GLY A 324 22.02 9.57 39.02
CA GLY A 324 22.66 9.17 37.77
C GLY A 324 21.64 8.71 36.72
N LEU A 325 20.71 7.83 37.10
CA LEU A 325 19.67 7.29 36.22
C LEU A 325 18.66 8.35 35.77
N GLU A 326 18.23 9.24 36.68
CA GLU A 326 17.35 10.37 36.36
C GLU A 326 18.00 11.34 35.36
N THR A 327 19.32 11.55 35.46
CA THR A 327 20.07 12.39 34.52
C THR A 327 20.11 11.76 33.12
N VAL A 328 20.21 10.43 33.03
CA VAL A 328 20.11 9.70 31.74
C VAL A 328 18.71 9.84 31.15
N ILE A 329 17.66 9.71 31.96
CA ILE A 329 16.26 9.90 31.52
C ILE A 329 16.04 11.35 31.05
N ALA A 330 16.60 12.34 31.73
CA ALA A 330 16.46 13.75 31.36
C ALA A 330 17.12 14.09 30.01
N VAL A 331 18.19 13.38 29.62
CA VAL A 331 18.83 13.53 28.30
C VAL A 331 18.27 12.55 27.26
N GLU A 332 17.33 11.68 27.64
CA GLU A 332 16.73 10.69 26.76
C GLU A 332 16.12 11.30 25.49
N PRO A 333 15.43 12.45 25.49
CA PRO A 333 14.96 13.07 24.25
C PRO A 333 16.09 13.43 23.27
N GLU A 334 17.29 13.74 23.78
CA GLU A 334 18.49 14.04 22.99
C GLU A 334 19.23 12.77 22.57
N VAL A 335 19.24 11.71 23.40
CA VAL A 335 19.82 10.39 23.10
C VAL A 335 18.93 9.61 22.11
N THR A 336 17.61 9.63 22.30
CA THR A 336 16.56 8.97 21.50
C THR A 336 16.31 9.63 20.16
N ARG A 337 16.77 10.88 19.99
CA ARG A 337 16.96 11.49 18.67
C ARG A 337 17.94 10.69 17.80
N TYR A 338 18.76 9.83 18.40
CA TYR A 338 19.82 9.07 17.74
C TYR A 338 19.79 7.53 17.98
N ASP A 339 19.21 6.99 19.08
CA ASP A 339 18.90 5.53 19.29
C ASP A 339 17.96 5.28 20.48
N THR A 340 17.18 4.19 20.52
CA THR A 340 16.15 3.91 21.58
C THR A 340 16.73 3.24 22.84
N LEU A 341 16.44 3.75 24.05
CA LEU A 341 16.85 3.16 25.34
C LEU A 341 15.68 3.09 26.33
N ARG A 342 15.51 2.00 27.09
CA ARG A 342 14.42 1.82 28.10
C ARG A 342 14.88 1.23 29.45
N GLY A 343 16.19 1.17 29.73
CA GLY A 343 16.74 0.46 30.89
C GLY A 343 16.76 1.23 32.21
N ALA A 344 16.85 2.57 32.19
CA ALA A 344 17.04 3.38 33.40
C ALA A 344 15.79 3.41 34.30
N GLU A 345 14.60 3.51 33.70
CA GLU A 345 13.31 3.51 34.41
C GLU A 345 13.07 2.21 35.20
N ALA A 346 13.39 1.06 34.58
CA ALA A 346 13.21 -0.27 35.19
C ALA A 346 14.11 -0.46 36.42
N VAL A 347 15.34 0.08 36.40
CA VAL A 347 16.25 0.03 37.55
C VAL A 347 15.75 0.93 38.69
N ILE A 348 15.21 2.12 38.40
CA ILE A 348 14.60 2.99 39.42
C ILE A 348 13.39 2.32 40.07
N GLU A 349 12.52 1.70 39.28
CA GLU A 349 11.37 0.94 39.80
C GLU A 349 11.82 -0.21 40.70
N HIS A 350 12.84 -0.97 40.29
CA HIS A 350 13.42 -2.03 41.11
C HIS A 350 13.95 -1.49 42.44
N LEU A 351 14.75 -0.42 42.44
CA LEU A 351 15.34 0.19 43.65
C LEU A 351 14.28 0.77 44.60
N THR A 352 13.11 1.14 44.08
CA THR A 352 11.96 1.56 44.90
C THR A 352 11.36 0.37 45.66
N SER A 353 11.31 -0.80 45.02
CA SER A 353 10.76 -2.03 45.60
C SER A 353 11.77 -2.81 46.46
N LYS A 354 13.06 -2.77 46.10
CA LYS A 354 14.19 -3.46 46.75
C LYS A 354 15.37 -2.48 46.86
N PRO A 355 15.46 -1.73 47.97
CA PRO A 355 16.58 -0.82 48.24
C PRO A 355 17.92 -1.55 48.30
N LEU A 356 19.01 -0.82 48.07
CA LEU A 356 20.36 -1.37 48.13
C LEU A 356 20.67 -1.97 49.51
N SER A 357 21.32 -3.11 49.53
CA SER A 357 21.73 -3.81 50.75
C SER A 357 23.00 -3.23 51.38
N GLY A 358 23.82 -2.53 50.58
CA GLY A 358 25.10 -1.96 50.99
C GLY A 358 26.29 -2.90 50.78
N ASP A 359 26.08 -4.09 50.22
CA ASP A 359 27.15 -4.95 49.69
C ASP A 359 27.13 -4.86 48.16
N ALA A 360 28.21 -4.33 47.58
CA ALA A 360 28.30 -4.01 46.16
C ALA A 360 28.02 -5.22 45.24
N THR A 361 28.47 -6.42 45.61
CA THR A 361 28.29 -7.62 44.79
C THR A 361 26.86 -8.13 44.83
N VAL A 362 26.22 -8.07 46.00
CA VAL A 362 24.79 -8.42 46.15
C VAL A 362 23.92 -7.44 45.39
N ASP A 363 24.23 -6.15 45.48
CA ASP A 363 23.48 -5.07 44.86
C ASP A 363 23.59 -5.09 43.33
N VAL A 364 24.80 -5.31 42.77
CA VAL A 364 24.98 -5.45 41.31
C VAL A 364 24.29 -6.71 40.79
N ALA A 365 24.38 -7.84 41.50
CA ALA A 365 23.72 -9.08 41.11
C ALA A 365 22.18 -8.99 41.09
N GLN A 366 21.59 -8.08 41.87
CA GLN A 366 20.15 -7.80 41.84
C GLN A 366 19.73 -6.90 40.66
N ILE A 367 20.61 -5.98 40.23
CA ILE A 367 20.33 -5.04 39.13
C ILE A 367 20.52 -5.69 37.75
N VAL A 368 21.49 -6.60 37.59
CA VAL A 368 21.82 -7.22 36.30
C VAL A 368 20.60 -7.86 35.60
N PRO A 369 19.79 -8.72 36.26
CA PRO A 369 18.63 -9.34 35.62
C PRO A 369 17.58 -8.31 35.18
N VAL A 370 17.44 -7.21 35.93
CA VAL A 370 16.51 -6.12 35.58
C VAL A 370 16.95 -5.45 34.28
N VAL A 371 18.24 -5.16 34.13
CA VAL A 371 18.80 -4.58 32.91
C VAL A 371 18.65 -5.55 31.73
N GLU A 372 18.90 -6.85 31.95
CA GLU A 372 18.80 -7.88 30.90
C GLU A 372 17.36 -8.09 30.40
N MET A 373 16.37 -8.05 31.31
CA MET A 373 14.96 -8.24 30.97
C MET A 373 14.29 -6.97 30.38
N SER A 374 14.80 -5.78 30.72
CA SER A 374 14.19 -4.50 30.31
C SER A 374 14.83 -3.87 29.07
N MET A 375 16.05 -4.28 28.71
CA MET A 375 16.77 -3.77 27.55
C MET A 375 16.86 -4.80 26.43
N ASP A 376 16.12 -4.58 25.34
CA ASP A 376 16.17 -5.43 24.15
C ASP A 376 17.47 -5.26 23.32
N GLY A 377 17.85 -6.31 22.60
CA GLY A 377 18.91 -6.27 21.59
C GLY A 377 20.34 -6.25 22.15
N THR A 378 21.29 -5.78 21.33
CA THR A 378 22.73 -5.88 21.61
C THR A 378 23.16 -5.10 22.87
N SER A 379 22.48 -3.99 23.20
CA SER A 379 22.83 -3.15 24.33
C SER A 379 22.55 -3.83 25.68
N GLY A 380 21.42 -4.52 25.83
CA GLY A 380 21.10 -5.26 27.07
C GLY A 380 22.14 -6.33 27.40
N ALA A 381 22.55 -7.11 26.39
CA ALA A 381 23.60 -8.11 26.55
C ALA A 381 24.98 -7.50 26.92
N LEU A 382 25.35 -6.36 26.31
CA LEU A 382 26.63 -5.69 26.61
C LEU A 382 26.66 -5.13 28.05
N TYR A 383 25.57 -4.52 28.53
CA TYR A 383 25.49 -4.03 29.90
C TYR A 383 25.46 -5.16 30.92
N ALA A 384 24.74 -6.26 30.66
CA ALA A 384 24.72 -7.43 31.54
C ALA A 384 26.11 -8.07 31.68
N ILE A 385 26.87 -8.23 30.59
CA ILE A 385 28.26 -8.73 30.62
C ILE A 385 29.17 -7.81 31.43
N PHE A 386 29.04 -6.49 31.23
CA PHE A 386 29.84 -5.49 31.92
C PHE A 386 29.58 -5.47 33.44
N LEU A 387 28.29 -5.47 33.83
CA LEU A 387 27.86 -5.44 35.22
C LEU A 387 28.14 -6.77 35.96
N ASN A 388 27.94 -7.92 35.33
CA ASN A 388 28.32 -9.21 35.93
C ASN A 388 29.82 -9.29 36.22
N SER A 389 30.66 -8.77 35.33
CA SER A 389 32.11 -8.72 35.53
C SER A 389 32.53 -7.76 36.65
N LEU A 390 31.66 -6.78 36.98
CA LEU A 390 31.89 -5.79 38.04
C LEU A 390 31.62 -6.38 39.43
N ALA A 391 30.69 -7.32 39.53
CA ALA A 391 30.31 -7.97 40.78
C ALA A 391 31.43 -8.84 41.39
N ASP A 392 32.41 -9.29 40.59
CA ASP A 392 33.47 -10.22 41.00
C ASP A 392 34.76 -9.56 41.53
N ALA A 393 34.85 -8.23 41.61
CA ALA A 393 36.10 -7.51 41.90
C ALA A 393 36.04 -6.58 43.13
N ALA A 394 37.12 -6.57 43.93
CA ALA A 394 37.15 -5.97 45.27
C ALA A 394 37.43 -4.45 45.33
N VAL A 395 37.74 -3.79 44.22
CA VAL A 395 38.03 -2.34 44.16
C VAL A 395 37.46 -1.78 42.85
N TRP A 396 36.58 -0.78 42.93
CA TRP A 396 35.80 -0.26 41.81
C TRP A 396 36.61 0.08 40.55
N ALA A 397 37.78 0.73 40.68
CA ALA A 397 38.61 1.09 39.53
C ALA A 397 39.22 -0.13 38.82
N ALA A 398 39.72 -1.11 39.59
CA ALA A 398 40.25 -2.36 39.05
C ALA A 398 39.12 -3.25 38.49
N ALA A 399 37.95 -3.22 39.13
CA ALA A 399 36.75 -3.92 38.71
C ALA A 399 36.25 -3.42 37.35
N LEU A 400 36.13 -2.10 37.18
CA LEU A 400 35.72 -1.49 35.92
C LEU A 400 36.68 -1.83 34.77
N LYS A 401 37.98 -1.90 35.04
CA LYS A 401 39.00 -2.30 34.04
C LYS A 401 38.84 -3.77 33.64
N GLN A 402 38.63 -4.65 34.61
CA GLN A 402 38.36 -6.07 34.35
C GLN A 402 37.06 -6.27 33.56
N SER A 403 36.00 -5.50 33.86
CA SER A 403 34.76 -5.51 33.10
C SER A 403 34.93 -5.01 31.67
N CYS A 404 35.73 -3.96 31.47
CA CYS A 404 36.14 -3.51 30.15
C CYS A 404 36.85 -4.64 29.37
N ASP A 405 37.85 -5.29 29.97
CA ASP A 405 38.61 -6.38 29.36
C ASP A 405 37.73 -7.60 29.02
N ALA A 406 36.76 -7.92 29.89
CA ALA A 406 35.78 -8.98 29.65
C ALA A 406 34.86 -8.64 28.47
N LEU A 407 34.34 -7.41 28.41
CA LEU A 407 33.52 -6.93 27.30
C LEU A 407 34.27 -7.06 25.96
N SER A 408 35.57 -6.73 25.94
CA SER A 408 36.44 -6.83 24.76
C SER A 408 36.59 -8.24 24.17
N LYS A 409 36.23 -9.29 24.91
CA LYS A 409 36.22 -10.68 24.40
C LYS A 409 35.00 -10.99 23.55
N TYR A 410 33.89 -10.30 23.79
CA TYR A 410 32.58 -10.58 23.17
C TYR A 410 32.15 -9.53 22.15
N THR A 411 32.82 -8.37 22.11
CA THR A 411 32.65 -7.37 21.04
C THR A 411 34.01 -7.04 20.38
N PRO A 412 34.04 -6.86 19.04
CA PRO A 412 35.23 -6.37 18.35
C PRO A 412 35.47 -4.86 18.56
N ALA A 413 34.54 -4.12 19.19
CA ALA A 413 34.66 -2.68 19.39
C ALA A 413 35.85 -2.32 20.30
N ARG A 414 36.62 -1.32 19.91
CA ARG A 414 37.76 -0.75 20.63
C ARG A 414 37.65 0.78 20.68
N PRO A 415 38.40 1.47 21.58
CA PRO A 415 38.50 2.93 21.53
C PRO A 415 38.91 3.40 20.11
N GLY A 416 38.11 4.27 19.52
CA GLY A 416 38.17 4.75 18.15
C GLY A 416 36.99 4.32 17.25
N ASP A 417 36.12 3.39 17.67
CA ASP A 417 35.12 2.75 16.80
C ASP A 417 33.71 3.40 16.80
N ARG A 418 33.50 4.43 17.66
CA ARG A 418 32.23 5.12 17.93
C ARG A 418 31.13 4.22 18.50
N THR A 419 31.38 3.72 19.70
CA THR A 419 30.43 3.00 20.53
C THR A 419 30.56 3.49 21.98
N LEU A 420 29.76 2.94 22.89
CA LEU A 420 29.91 3.21 24.34
C LEU A 420 31.35 2.96 24.86
N VAL A 421 32.14 2.11 24.18
CA VAL A 421 33.55 1.82 24.49
C VAL A 421 34.41 3.09 24.48
N ASP A 422 34.08 4.07 23.63
CA ASP A 422 34.82 5.32 23.47
C ASP A 422 34.67 6.30 24.64
N ALA A 423 33.60 6.17 25.42
CA ALA A 423 33.45 6.88 26.69
C ALA A 423 33.91 6.00 27.86
N LEU A 424 33.55 4.71 27.82
CA LEU A 424 33.76 3.78 28.91
C LEU A 424 35.24 3.51 29.18
N TYR A 425 36.06 3.20 28.16
CA TYR A 425 37.47 2.90 28.36
C TYR A 425 38.29 4.11 28.83
N PRO A 426 38.16 5.30 28.21
CA PRO A 426 38.83 6.50 28.71
C PRO A 426 38.38 6.89 30.12
N PHE A 427 37.09 6.73 30.46
CA PHE A 427 36.59 6.95 31.81
C PHE A 427 37.29 6.02 32.83
N VAL A 428 37.38 4.72 32.53
CA VAL A 428 38.01 3.75 33.41
C VAL A 428 39.52 3.99 33.56
N GLU A 429 40.22 4.33 32.47
CA GLU A 429 41.64 4.69 32.51
C GLU A 429 41.93 5.98 33.27
N VAL A 430 41.00 6.95 33.22
CA VAL A 430 41.15 8.23 33.91
C VAL A 430 40.69 8.15 35.37
N LEU A 431 39.70 7.33 35.70
CA LEU A 431 39.35 7.02 37.09
C LEU A 431 40.49 6.27 37.80
N GLU A 432 41.24 5.43 37.07
CA GLU A 432 42.46 4.78 37.55
C GLU A 432 43.61 5.80 37.83
N LYS A 433 43.60 6.98 37.17
CA LYS A 433 44.73 7.93 37.19
C LYS A 433 44.46 9.28 37.88
N THR A 434 43.32 9.94 37.67
CA THR A 434 43.10 11.36 38.03
C THR A 434 41.64 11.81 38.28
N GLY A 435 40.61 11.04 37.94
CA GLY A 435 39.23 11.31 38.37
C GLY A 435 38.37 12.33 37.58
N ASP A 436 38.51 12.53 36.26
CA ASP A 436 37.54 13.26 35.40
C ASP A 436 37.75 13.07 33.87
N ALA A 437 36.76 12.67 33.05
CA ALA A 437 36.87 12.68 31.57
C ALA A 437 35.57 12.49 30.73
N ALA A 438 35.28 13.41 29.80
CA ALA A 438 34.40 13.17 28.63
C ALA A 438 34.57 14.18 27.45
N ALA A 439 35.73 14.24 26.78
CA ALA A 439 35.96 15.16 25.64
C ALA A 439 36.47 14.51 24.32
N GLY A 440 36.65 13.19 24.26
CA GLY A 440 37.46 12.53 23.21
C GLY A 440 36.76 12.04 21.93
N THR A 441 35.43 12.03 21.84
CA THR A 441 34.71 11.26 20.79
C THR A 441 34.34 12.05 19.52
N LYS A 442 34.68 13.34 19.48
CA LYS A 442 34.34 14.27 18.38
C LYS A 442 35.17 13.98 17.12
N GLY A 443 34.51 13.75 15.98
CA GLY A 443 35.16 13.59 14.66
C GLY A 443 35.69 12.19 14.31
N MET A 444 35.43 11.16 15.12
CA MET A 444 35.80 9.77 14.79
C MET A 444 34.87 9.16 13.72
N ARG A 445 35.29 8.10 13.03
CA ARG A 445 34.52 7.43 11.95
C ARG A 445 33.87 6.16 12.49
N ALA A 446 32.55 6.01 12.35
CA ALA A 446 31.81 4.84 12.85
C ALA A 446 32.25 3.56 12.11
N ARG A 447 32.54 2.49 12.85
CA ARG A 447 32.97 1.20 12.27
C ARG A 447 32.06 0.02 12.63
N LEU A 448 31.27 0.12 13.71
CA LEU A 448 30.39 -0.95 14.23
C LEU A 448 29.10 -0.36 14.82
N GLY A 449 27.99 -1.12 14.84
CA GLY A 449 26.70 -0.71 15.44
C GLY A 449 25.65 -0.19 14.46
N ARG A 450 24.47 0.21 14.98
CA ARG A 450 23.33 0.71 14.17
C ARG A 450 23.65 2.02 13.43
N THR A 451 24.59 2.81 13.95
CA THR A 451 25.11 4.06 13.37
C THR A 451 25.91 3.86 12.08
N VAL A 452 26.34 2.63 11.75
CA VAL A 452 27.02 2.28 10.49
C VAL A 452 26.05 2.28 9.30
N TYR A 453 24.76 2.07 9.54
CA TYR A 453 23.71 2.04 8.51
C TYR A 453 23.15 3.43 8.17
N VAL A 454 23.56 4.47 8.90
CA VAL A 454 23.16 5.86 8.68
C VAL A 454 24.20 6.53 7.77
N GLY A 455 23.97 6.52 6.46
CA GLY A 455 24.79 7.27 5.51
C GLY A 455 24.40 8.75 5.46
N GLY A 456 25.38 9.66 5.48
CA GLY A 456 25.19 11.12 5.34
C GLY A 456 26.37 11.91 5.92
N SER A 457 26.51 13.21 5.63
CA SER A 457 27.50 14.11 6.28
C SER A 457 26.85 14.93 7.40
N GLY A 458 27.58 15.20 8.49
CA GLY A 458 27.07 15.93 9.67
C GLY A 458 27.05 15.13 10.98
N PHE A 459 27.32 13.83 10.94
CA PHE A 459 27.54 13.01 12.13
C PHE A 459 28.88 13.31 12.82
N GLU A 460 29.78 14.06 12.16
CA GLU A 460 31.10 14.44 12.67
C GLU A 460 31.02 15.48 13.80
N GLU A 461 29.88 16.18 13.93
CA GLU A 461 29.67 17.23 14.93
C GLU A 461 28.84 16.77 16.14
N VAL A 462 28.36 15.52 16.16
CA VAL A 462 27.46 14.97 17.19
C VAL A 462 28.12 13.79 17.92
N PRO A 463 28.12 13.74 19.26
CA PRO A 463 28.68 12.62 20.03
C PRO A 463 27.87 11.33 19.83
N ASP A 464 28.51 10.17 20.06
CA ASP A 464 27.84 8.87 20.02
C ASP A 464 26.74 8.79 21.11
N PRO A 465 25.54 8.27 20.82
CA PRO A 465 24.43 8.27 21.80
C PRO A 465 24.71 7.42 23.04
N GLY A 466 25.45 6.30 22.88
CA GLY A 466 25.88 5.47 23.99
C GLY A 466 26.94 6.17 24.85
N ALA A 467 27.90 6.84 24.21
CA ALA A 467 28.90 7.66 24.90
C ALA A 467 28.28 8.88 25.62
N TRP A 468 27.28 9.52 25.00
CA TRP A 468 26.56 10.67 25.57
C TRP A 468 25.74 10.26 26.78
N GLY A 469 24.94 9.19 26.65
CA GLY A 469 24.17 8.65 27.77
C GLY A 469 25.05 8.24 28.96
N LEU A 470 26.21 7.62 28.71
CA LEU A 470 27.15 7.24 29.75
C LEU A 470 27.83 8.45 30.42
N ALA A 471 28.19 9.49 29.66
CA ALA A 471 28.74 10.71 30.23
C ALA A 471 27.72 11.44 31.12
N SER A 472 26.46 11.52 30.68
CA SER A 472 25.36 12.10 31.47
C SER A 472 25.10 11.32 32.76
N PHE A 473 25.20 9.98 32.72
CA PHE A 473 25.10 9.14 33.92
C PHE A 473 26.17 9.51 34.97
N PHE A 474 27.43 9.67 34.55
CA PHE A 474 28.52 10.03 35.46
C PHE A 474 28.41 11.45 36.02
N LEU A 475 27.92 12.41 35.24
CA LEU A 475 27.63 13.77 35.73
C LEU A 475 26.55 13.76 36.81
N GLY A 476 25.49 12.97 36.63
CA GLY A 476 24.44 12.77 37.64
C GLY A 476 24.96 12.11 38.91
N LEU A 477 25.84 11.10 38.79
CA LEU A 477 26.53 10.49 39.93
C LEU A 477 27.38 11.50 40.72
N ALA A 478 28.04 12.42 40.03
CA ALA A 478 28.82 13.50 40.64
C ALA A 478 27.97 14.62 41.28
N GLY A 479 26.65 14.55 41.15
CA GLY A 479 25.71 15.53 41.70
C GLY A 479 25.53 16.79 40.84
N VAL A 480 25.95 16.74 39.57
CA VAL A 480 25.81 17.85 38.61
C VAL A 480 24.44 17.73 37.93
N ASN A 481 23.47 18.54 38.37
CA ASN A 481 22.08 18.49 37.89
C ASN A 481 21.78 19.59 36.86
N ARG A 482 20.92 19.28 35.88
CA ARG A 482 20.25 20.29 35.04
C ARG A 482 19.04 20.84 35.83
N GLY A 483 19.20 22.00 36.47
CA GLY A 483 18.16 22.61 37.31
C GLY A 483 17.38 23.73 36.60
N GLU A 484 16.14 24.00 37.01
CA GLU A 484 15.40 25.19 36.60
C GLU A 484 16.03 26.45 37.24
N GLY A 485 16.83 27.19 36.47
CA GLY A 485 17.36 28.50 36.86
C GLY A 485 18.80 28.75 36.37
N ALA A 486 19.09 30.01 36.05
CA ALA A 486 20.32 30.44 35.37
C ALA A 486 21.65 30.06 36.08
N ALA A 487 21.63 29.80 37.39
CA ALA A 487 22.83 29.40 38.14
C ALA A 487 23.16 27.90 38.02
N ALA A 488 22.15 27.04 37.87
CA ALA A 488 22.34 25.60 37.64
C ALA A 488 22.81 25.35 36.20
N ASP A 489 22.33 26.16 35.25
CA ASP A 489 22.82 26.15 33.87
C ASP A 489 24.30 26.56 33.77
N GLU A 490 24.78 27.53 34.57
CA GLU A 490 26.19 27.94 34.56
C GLU A 490 27.16 26.84 35.04
N GLU A 491 26.76 26.02 36.00
CA GLU A 491 27.57 24.92 36.51
C GLU A 491 27.59 23.74 35.53
N TRP A 492 26.44 23.43 34.91
CA TRP A 492 26.34 22.46 33.82
C TRP A 492 27.14 22.89 32.57
N GLU A 493 27.09 24.17 32.19
CA GLU A 493 27.82 24.74 31.05
C GLU A 493 29.35 24.76 31.23
N LYS A 494 29.87 24.71 32.48
CA LYS A 494 31.31 24.56 32.74
C LYS A 494 31.85 23.17 32.39
N PHE A 495 31.03 22.14 32.58
CA PHE A 495 31.37 20.75 32.27
C PHE A 495 30.87 20.32 30.89
N ARG A 496 30.02 21.14 30.25
CA ARG A 496 29.64 20.99 28.84
C ARG A 496 30.89 21.12 27.97
N PRO A 497 31.18 20.15 27.07
CA PRO A 497 32.20 20.32 26.05
C PRO A 497 31.83 21.55 25.22
N SER A 498 32.71 22.55 25.18
CA SER A 498 32.44 23.88 24.61
C SER A 498 31.73 23.81 23.25
N ILE A 499 30.43 24.10 23.26
CA ILE A 499 29.65 24.40 22.06
C ILE A 499 29.73 25.91 21.87
N SER A 500 30.61 26.36 20.96
CA SER A 500 30.54 27.72 20.47
C SER A 500 29.28 27.86 19.63
N ILE A 501 28.20 28.35 20.24
CA ILE A 501 27.09 28.96 19.50
C ILE A 501 27.53 30.40 19.23
N ALA A 502 28.44 30.58 18.28
CA ALA A 502 28.69 31.89 17.70
C ALA A 502 27.58 32.18 16.68
N ALA A 503 26.76 33.17 17.00
CA ALA A 503 25.95 33.88 16.02
C ALA A 503 26.88 34.39 14.90
N ALA A 504 26.91 33.68 13.78
CA ALA A 504 27.57 34.09 12.57
C ALA A 504 26.52 34.08 11.44
N THR A 505 26.01 35.29 11.19
CA THR A 505 25.72 35.80 9.84
C THR A 505 26.34 34.91 8.76
N MET A 506 25.54 34.28 7.90
CA MET A 506 26.08 33.56 6.74
C MET A 506 26.79 34.53 5.79
N PRO A 507 28.12 34.43 5.57
CA PRO A 507 28.71 34.91 4.36
C PRO A 507 28.94 33.70 3.44
N LEU A 508 28.37 33.79 2.24
CA LEU A 508 29.02 33.40 0.99
C LEU A 508 29.81 32.08 0.94
N ARG A 509 29.25 31.13 0.17
CA ARG A 509 29.94 30.28 -0.83
C ARG A 509 31.37 29.84 -0.49
N ALA A 510 31.55 28.56 -0.19
CA ALA A 510 32.70 27.80 -0.68
C ALA A 510 32.18 26.89 -1.80
N LYS A 511 32.19 27.31 -3.08
CA LYS A 511 33.33 27.14 -3.99
C LYS A 511 34.06 25.83 -3.74
N ILE A 512 33.54 24.79 -4.38
CA ILE A 512 34.26 23.60 -4.78
C ILE A 512 35.48 24.07 -5.59
N LEU A 513 36.64 24.09 -4.95
CA LEU A 513 37.93 24.10 -5.65
C LEU A 513 38.24 22.65 -5.99
N SER A 514 37.92 22.28 -7.23
CA SER A 514 38.55 21.16 -7.90
C SER A 514 40.00 21.52 -8.23
N HIS A 515 40.94 20.60 -7.95
CA HIS A 515 42.12 20.17 -8.77
C HIS A 515 43.34 19.79 -7.91
N PRO A 516 44.12 18.76 -8.34
CA PRO A 516 44.85 18.70 -9.62
C PRO A 516 44.34 17.55 -10.52
N GLN A 517 44.14 17.63 -11.83
CA GLN A 517 44.36 18.64 -12.88
C GLN A 517 43.37 18.32 -14.03
N MET A 518 42.73 19.37 -14.56
CA MET A 518 42.08 19.52 -15.88
C MET A 518 40.92 18.58 -16.27
N SER A 519 39.70 19.00 -15.94
CA SER A 519 38.68 19.43 -16.93
C SER A 519 37.39 19.87 -16.20
N THR A 520 36.96 21.10 -16.44
CA THR A 520 35.94 21.88 -15.72
C THR A 520 34.49 21.58 -16.13
N GLN A 521 33.55 21.34 -15.19
CA GLN A 521 32.24 22.05 -15.08
C GLN A 521 31.30 21.58 -13.92
N ALA A 522 31.04 22.54 -13.01
CA ALA A 522 29.85 22.86 -12.18
C ALA A 522 29.02 21.79 -11.40
N SER A 523 29.04 21.89 -10.07
CA SER A 523 28.01 21.39 -9.13
C SER A 523 27.59 22.48 -8.11
N LEU A 524 26.34 22.39 -7.62
CA LEU A 524 25.53 23.25 -6.70
C LEU A 524 24.56 24.24 -7.41
N ALA A 525 23.26 24.37 -7.09
CA ALA A 525 22.54 24.26 -5.81
C ALA A 525 21.03 23.91 -5.98
N SER A 526 20.38 23.35 -4.95
CA SER A 526 18.90 23.44 -4.83
C SER A 526 18.52 24.88 -4.46
N PRO A 527 17.45 25.48 -5.02
CA PRO A 527 17.08 26.86 -4.70
C PRO A 527 16.80 27.01 -3.19
N ASN A 528 17.32 28.08 -2.58
CA ASN A 528 17.18 28.38 -1.14
C ASN A 528 15.72 28.44 -0.66
N ILE A 529 14.76 28.56 -1.58
CA ILE A 529 13.32 28.71 -1.36
C ILE A 529 12.67 27.48 -0.71
N LEU A 530 13.25 26.28 -0.88
CA LEU A 530 12.65 25.01 -0.43
C LEU A 530 13.26 24.45 0.87
N LYS A 531 14.01 25.25 1.64
CA LYS A 531 14.60 24.76 2.90
C LYS A 531 13.54 24.68 4.00
N PRO A 532 13.57 23.65 4.88
CA PRO A 532 12.70 23.58 6.05
C PRO A 532 12.80 24.86 6.89
N VAL A 533 11.66 25.32 7.39
CA VAL A 533 11.57 26.50 8.26
C VAL A 533 11.12 26.10 9.66
N GLU A 534 11.31 27.01 10.62
CA GLU A 534 10.84 26.83 11.98
C GLU A 534 9.32 26.63 12.02
N GLY A 535 8.85 25.60 12.71
CA GLY A 535 7.44 25.20 12.78
C GLY A 535 6.99 24.18 11.73
N ASP A 536 7.87 23.74 10.83
CA ASP A 536 7.58 22.62 9.92
C ASP A 536 7.45 21.30 10.72
N GLU A 537 6.33 20.59 10.57
CA GLU A 537 6.05 19.33 11.26
C GLU A 537 7.05 18.25 10.80
N PRO A 538 7.70 17.47 11.67
CA PRO A 538 8.79 16.57 11.25
C PRO A 538 8.34 15.39 10.39
N SER A 539 7.11 14.90 10.59
CA SER A 539 6.61 13.65 10.00
C SER A 539 5.34 13.83 9.14
N ASP A 540 5.08 15.04 8.64
CA ASP A 540 3.93 15.32 7.76
C ASP A 540 4.08 14.76 6.33
N VAL A 541 5.30 14.35 5.96
CA VAL A 541 5.60 13.55 4.77
C VAL A 541 6.56 12.43 5.18
N VAL A 542 6.25 11.20 4.78
CA VAL A 542 7.11 10.04 4.97
C VAL A 542 7.72 9.64 3.62
N PHE A 543 9.05 9.54 3.58
CA PHE A 543 9.77 9.08 2.41
C PHE A 543 10.26 7.65 2.61
N ASN A 544 10.07 6.78 1.63
CA ASN A 544 10.63 5.43 1.65
C ASN A 544 11.43 5.15 0.38
N SER A 545 12.40 4.25 0.49
CA SER A 545 13.22 3.78 -0.62
C SER A 545 13.23 2.26 -0.66
N LEU A 546 12.77 1.68 -1.76
CA LEU A 546 12.76 0.24 -1.97
C LEU A 546 13.34 -0.06 -3.35
N TYR A 547 14.56 -0.60 -3.41
CA TYR A 547 15.29 -0.83 -4.66
C TYR A 547 15.31 0.43 -5.56
N GLY A 548 14.73 0.35 -6.76
CA GLY A 548 14.59 1.47 -7.69
C GLY A 548 13.44 2.44 -7.39
N LEU A 549 12.53 2.08 -6.50
CA LEU A 549 11.35 2.88 -6.18
C LEU A 549 11.62 3.84 -5.02
N ARG A 550 11.07 5.05 -5.14
CA ARG A 550 11.02 6.06 -4.07
C ARG A 550 9.58 6.44 -3.84
N SER A 551 9.10 6.38 -2.59
CA SER A 551 7.73 6.76 -2.26
C SER A 551 7.69 8.07 -1.48
N ILE A 552 6.67 8.86 -1.75
CA ILE A 552 6.28 10.08 -1.05
C ILE A 552 4.90 9.81 -0.48
N GLU A 553 4.83 9.68 0.85
CA GLU A 553 3.57 9.42 1.55
C GLU A 553 3.14 10.66 2.33
N LEU A 554 1.99 11.22 1.98
CA LEU A 554 1.40 12.38 2.63
C LEU A 554 0.78 11.94 3.97
N ASN A 555 1.38 12.33 5.09
CA ASN A 555 1.08 11.77 6.41
C ASN A 555 0.39 12.80 7.33
N ARG A 556 -0.78 13.28 6.90
CA ARG A 556 -1.66 14.13 7.73
C ARG A 556 -3.11 13.61 7.70
N PRO A 557 -3.37 12.33 8.05
CA PRO A 557 -4.68 11.71 7.85
C PRO A 557 -5.81 12.39 8.63
N LYS A 558 -5.51 13.02 9.77
CA LYS A 558 -6.47 13.82 10.56
C LYS A 558 -6.99 15.06 9.82
N LYS A 559 -6.23 15.58 8.86
CA LYS A 559 -6.61 16.69 7.99
C LYS A 559 -6.82 16.23 6.54
N HIS A 560 -7.14 14.96 6.33
CA HIS A 560 -7.33 14.39 4.98
C HIS A 560 -6.13 14.65 4.04
N ASN A 561 -4.92 14.60 4.60
CA ASN A 561 -3.66 14.81 3.89
C ASN A 561 -3.58 16.17 3.17
N ALA A 562 -4.27 17.19 3.69
CA ALA A 562 -4.23 18.53 3.12
C ALA A 562 -2.80 19.10 3.08
N LEU A 563 -2.41 19.55 1.88
CA LEU A 563 -1.07 20.02 1.55
C LEU A 563 -0.80 21.35 2.27
N ASN A 564 0.39 21.49 2.87
CA ASN A 564 0.82 22.72 3.52
C ASN A 564 2.25 23.07 3.07
N GLY A 565 2.71 24.28 3.42
CA GLY A 565 4.06 24.73 3.07
C GLY A 565 5.18 23.81 3.61
N SER A 566 4.96 23.19 4.77
CA SER A 566 5.92 22.28 5.41
C SER A 566 6.13 21.01 4.58
N MET A 567 5.06 20.40 4.08
CA MET A 567 5.11 19.24 3.20
C MET A 567 5.78 19.60 1.87
N ILE A 568 5.41 20.72 1.24
CA ILE A 568 5.97 21.16 -0.05
C ILE A 568 7.50 21.36 0.06
N ARG A 569 7.96 22.01 1.14
CA ARG A 569 9.40 22.19 1.44
C ARG A 569 10.15 20.90 1.73
N LYS A 570 9.46 19.78 1.99
CA LYS A 570 10.10 18.45 2.10
C LYS A 570 10.10 17.71 0.77
N ILE A 571 8.99 17.76 0.03
CA ILE A 571 8.81 17.02 -1.23
C ILE A 571 9.74 17.58 -2.32
N GLY A 572 9.72 18.90 -2.55
CA GLY A 572 10.48 19.54 -3.63
C GLY A 572 11.98 19.22 -3.61
N PRO A 573 12.70 19.44 -2.49
CA PRO A 573 14.12 19.09 -2.40
C PRO A 573 14.40 17.62 -2.62
N ARG A 574 13.52 16.74 -2.12
CA ARG A 574 13.70 15.29 -2.25
C ARG A 574 13.54 14.82 -3.69
N MET A 575 12.58 15.39 -4.42
CA MET A 575 12.44 15.17 -5.85
C MET A 575 13.66 15.71 -6.62
N LEU A 576 14.14 16.91 -6.34
CA LEU A 576 15.37 17.44 -6.97
C LEU A 576 16.62 16.58 -6.70
N GLU A 577 16.70 15.95 -5.52
CA GLU A 577 17.75 14.98 -5.19
C GLU A 577 17.59 13.68 -5.99
N TRP A 578 16.38 13.09 -6.00
CA TRP A 578 16.12 11.84 -6.72
C TRP A 578 16.24 11.98 -8.23
N ALA A 579 15.96 13.15 -8.79
CA ALA A 579 16.19 13.45 -10.21
C ALA A 579 17.66 13.21 -10.62
N LYS A 580 18.62 13.41 -9.70
CA LYS A 580 20.07 13.24 -9.94
C LYS A 580 20.59 11.84 -9.66
N SER A 581 19.82 11.01 -8.94
CA SER A 581 20.26 9.69 -8.47
C SER A 581 19.89 8.59 -9.43
N ASP A 582 20.84 7.92 -10.08
CA ASP A 582 20.56 6.81 -11.00
C ASP A 582 19.84 5.62 -10.32
N MET A 583 19.99 5.49 -8.99
CA MET A 583 19.28 4.48 -8.19
C MET A 583 17.79 4.76 -7.98
N ALA A 584 17.30 5.95 -8.30
CA ALA A 584 15.88 6.30 -8.20
C ALA A 584 15.28 6.21 -9.61
N ASN A 585 14.51 5.16 -9.86
CA ASN A 585 13.95 4.83 -11.16
C ASN A 585 12.49 5.25 -11.30
N ILE A 586 11.71 5.14 -10.21
CA ILE A 586 10.26 5.39 -10.21
C ILE A 586 9.92 6.14 -8.92
N ILE A 587 9.13 7.22 -9.05
CA ILE A 587 8.59 7.95 -7.91
C ILE A 587 7.11 7.58 -7.76
N VAL A 588 6.70 7.22 -6.54
CA VAL A 588 5.29 6.98 -6.20
C VAL A 588 4.84 8.05 -5.20
N ILE A 589 3.72 8.72 -5.47
CA ILE A 589 3.08 9.66 -4.54
C ILE A 589 1.76 9.06 -4.07
N LYS A 590 1.57 8.96 -2.76
CA LYS A 590 0.38 8.36 -2.12
C LYS A 590 0.00 9.07 -0.82
N GLY A 591 -1.23 8.86 -0.34
CA GLY A 591 -1.70 9.39 0.94
C GLY A 591 -1.72 8.33 2.04
N THR A 592 -1.51 8.75 3.29
CA THR A 592 -1.71 7.87 4.45
C THR A 592 -3.19 7.73 4.77
N GLY A 593 -3.63 6.49 5.01
CA GLY A 593 -4.99 6.16 5.46
C GLY A 593 -6.00 6.02 4.31
N PRO A 594 -7.18 5.43 4.57
CA PRO A 594 -8.08 4.95 3.51
C PRO A 594 -9.06 6.01 2.95
N LYS A 595 -9.02 7.25 3.46
CA LYS A 595 -10.06 8.27 3.18
C LYS A 595 -9.66 9.27 2.09
N ALA A 596 -8.40 9.68 2.05
CA ALA A 596 -7.94 10.77 1.21
C ALA A 596 -6.52 10.51 0.72
N PHE A 597 -6.32 10.68 -0.58
CA PHE A 597 -4.98 10.87 -1.12
C PHE A 597 -4.47 12.25 -0.66
N CYS A 598 -5.19 13.31 -1.05
CA CYS A 598 -4.98 14.69 -0.61
C CYS A 598 -6.25 15.51 -0.91
N ALA A 599 -6.85 16.11 0.11
CA ALA A 599 -8.11 16.86 0.01
C ALA A 599 -7.94 18.37 -0.23
N GLY A 600 -6.83 18.80 -0.83
CA GLY A 600 -6.54 20.20 -1.16
C GLY A 600 -5.44 20.82 -0.32
N GLY A 601 -5.22 22.13 -0.46
CA GLY A 601 -4.31 22.89 0.39
C GLY A 601 -4.93 23.22 1.76
N ASP A 602 -4.09 23.51 2.77
CA ASP A 602 -4.50 23.96 4.12
C ASP A 602 -4.97 25.44 4.08
N VAL A 603 -6.00 25.74 3.26
CA VAL A 603 -6.46 27.10 2.91
C VAL A 603 -7.00 27.90 4.12
N ALA A 604 -7.44 27.21 5.18
CA ALA A 604 -7.84 27.86 6.43
C ALA A 604 -6.68 28.56 7.15
N ALA A 605 -5.42 28.14 6.90
CA ALA A 605 -4.25 28.89 7.36
C ALA A 605 -4.07 30.21 6.58
N LEU A 606 -4.35 30.19 5.27
CA LEU A 606 -4.17 31.35 4.40
C LEU A 606 -5.09 32.51 4.78
N VAL A 607 -6.36 32.22 5.09
CA VAL A 607 -7.31 33.28 5.52
C VAL A 607 -6.90 33.93 6.84
N ARG A 608 -6.36 33.14 7.77
CA ARG A 608 -5.82 33.70 9.02
C ARG A 608 -4.65 34.64 8.76
N TRP A 609 -3.77 34.30 7.82
CA TRP A 609 -2.71 35.21 7.40
C TRP A 609 -3.25 36.43 6.65
N ASN A 610 -4.21 36.27 5.75
CA ASN A 610 -4.78 37.39 5.00
C ASN A 610 -5.41 38.46 5.93
N ALA A 611 -5.93 38.05 7.09
CA ALA A 611 -6.43 38.97 8.13
C ALA A 611 -5.34 39.83 8.80
N GLU A 612 -4.06 39.45 8.68
CA GLU A 612 -2.90 40.22 9.16
C GLU A 612 -2.49 41.34 8.19
N GLY A 613 -3.28 41.60 7.14
CA GLY A 613 -3.02 42.64 6.14
C GLY A 613 -2.00 42.24 5.09
N SER A 614 -1.29 43.20 4.52
CA SER A 614 -0.41 42.99 3.36
C SER A 614 0.71 41.97 3.60
N ALA A 615 1.28 41.93 4.82
CA ALA A 615 2.33 41.00 5.18
C ALA A 615 1.82 39.54 5.15
N GLY A 616 0.63 39.29 5.71
CA GLY A 616 0.04 37.96 5.70
C GLY A 616 -0.53 37.55 4.34
N GLN A 617 -1.07 38.49 3.57
CA GLN A 617 -1.42 38.26 2.16
C GLN A 617 -0.21 37.82 1.34
N LYS A 618 0.94 38.49 1.53
CA LYS A 618 2.21 38.09 0.90
C LYS A 618 2.60 36.67 1.32
N ARG A 619 2.47 36.31 2.60
CA ARG A 619 2.73 34.94 3.09
C ARG A 619 1.85 33.90 2.40
N SER A 620 0.58 34.20 2.16
CA SER A 620 -0.32 33.34 1.39
C SER A 620 0.10 33.22 -0.07
N THR A 621 0.53 34.32 -0.70
CA THR A 621 1.09 34.32 -2.06
C THR A 621 2.40 33.53 -2.16
N ASP A 622 3.24 33.58 -1.12
CA ASP A 622 4.48 32.79 -1.03
C ASP A 622 4.19 31.28 -0.87
N TYR A 623 3.08 30.90 -0.22
CA TYR A 623 2.62 29.50 -0.17
C TYR A 623 2.27 28.97 -1.57
N PHE A 624 1.47 29.70 -2.35
CA PHE A 624 1.14 29.29 -3.73
C PHE A 624 2.37 29.26 -4.64
N ALA A 625 3.36 30.13 -4.42
CA ALA A 625 4.62 30.06 -5.15
C ALA A 625 5.32 28.71 -4.93
N LEU A 626 5.34 28.21 -3.70
CA LEU A 626 5.92 26.91 -3.36
C LEU A 626 5.12 25.76 -4.00
N GLU A 627 3.79 25.80 -3.91
CA GLU A 627 2.90 24.78 -4.47
C GLU A 627 3.07 24.67 -5.99
N TYR A 628 3.00 25.79 -6.71
CA TYR A 628 3.11 25.80 -8.17
C TYR A 628 4.53 25.46 -8.66
N GLN A 629 5.57 25.75 -7.87
CA GLN A 629 6.92 25.27 -8.15
C GLN A 629 7.00 23.74 -8.07
N LEU A 630 6.32 23.12 -7.11
CA LEU A 630 6.27 21.67 -6.96
C LEU A 630 5.44 21.02 -8.07
N ASP A 631 4.27 21.56 -8.39
CA ASP A 631 3.41 21.04 -9.45
C ASP A 631 4.10 21.11 -10.81
N HIS A 632 4.79 22.22 -11.11
CA HIS A 632 5.62 22.35 -12.31
C HIS A 632 6.76 21.34 -12.34
N LEU A 633 7.41 21.09 -11.20
CA LEU A 633 8.47 20.07 -11.10
C LEU A 633 7.92 18.67 -11.38
N ILE A 634 6.73 18.33 -10.89
CA ILE A 634 6.06 17.06 -11.18
C ILE A 634 5.73 16.96 -12.67
N ALA A 635 5.19 18.03 -13.26
CA ALA A 635 4.83 18.10 -14.68
C ALA A 635 6.02 17.94 -15.62
N THR A 636 7.21 18.38 -15.20
CA THR A 636 8.43 18.39 -16.02
C THR A 636 9.49 17.43 -15.50
N TYR A 637 9.10 16.46 -14.67
CA TYR A 637 10.03 15.61 -13.97
C TYR A 637 10.74 14.64 -14.92
N SER A 638 12.06 14.51 -14.80
CA SER A 638 12.88 13.71 -15.72
C SER A 638 12.73 12.19 -15.53
N LYS A 639 11.91 11.75 -14.58
CA LYS A 639 11.73 10.35 -14.20
C LYS A 639 10.25 9.99 -14.09
N PRO A 640 9.88 8.72 -14.31
CA PRO A 640 8.50 8.28 -14.16
C PRO A 640 7.93 8.60 -12.77
N VAL A 641 6.77 9.28 -12.74
CA VAL A 641 5.99 9.55 -11.54
C VAL A 641 4.65 8.81 -11.63
N VAL A 642 4.29 8.11 -10.55
CA VAL A 642 3.03 7.41 -10.38
C VAL A 642 2.28 8.02 -9.20
N ALA A 643 1.11 8.60 -9.47
CA ALA A 643 0.22 9.13 -8.44
C ALA A 643 -0.89 8.12 -8.14
N VAL A 644 -0.99 7.69 -6.87
CA VAL A 644 -2.01 6.77 -6.38
C VAL A 644 -3.13 7.58 -5.71
N MET A 645 -4.20 7.81 -6.45
CA MET A 645 -5.34 8.63 -6.03
C MET A 645 -6.36 7.82 -5.18
N ASP A 646 -5.88 6.99 -4.24
CA ASP A 646 -6.72 6.19 -3.34
C ASP A 646 -7.40 7.08 -2.29
N GLY A 647 -8.64 7.50 -2.58
CA GLY A 647 -9.43 8.40 -1.74
C GLY A 647 -9.70 9.77 -2.37
N ILE A 648 -10.16 10.71 -1.55
CA ILE A 648 -10.40 12.11 -1.95
C ILE A 648 -9.14 12.74 -2.55
N THR A 649 -9.29 13.31 -3.75
CA THR A 649 -8.25 13.99 -4.54
C THR A 649 -8.83 15.32 -5.03
N MET A 650 -8.52 16.41 -4.32
CA MET A 650 -9.07 17.75 -4.58
C MET A 650 -7.98 18.82 -4.46
N GLY A 651 -8.13 19.97 -5.12
CA GLY A 651 -7.20 21.11 -5.06
C GLY A 651 -5.73 20.70 -5.24
N GLY A 652 -4.86 21.04 -4.28
CA GLY A 652 -3.45 20.61 -4.28
C GLY A 652 -3.22 19.10 -4.48
N GLY A 653 -4.17 18.22 -4.10
CA GLY A 653 -4.09 16.79 -4.45
C GLY A 653 -4.20 16.52 -5.95
N VAL A 654 -5.00 17.30 -6.66
CA VAL A 654 -5.05 17.28 -8.13
C VAL A 654 -3.72 17.78 -8.69
N GLY A 655 -3.13 18.85 -8.15
CA GLY A 655 -1.80 19.34 -8.55
C GLY A 655 -0.70 18.28 -8.46
N LEU A 656 -0.67 17.54 -7.35
CA LEU A 656 0.29 16.45 -7.11
C LEU A 656 0.11 15.22 -8.01
N SER A 657 -1.02 15.11 -8.73
CA SER A 657 -1.39 13.91 -9.48
C SER A 657 -1.60 14.12 -10.98
N ILE A 658 -2.34 15.16 -11.38
CA ILE A 658 -2.82 15.32 -12.76
C ILE A 658 -1.70 15.47 -13.78
N HIS A 659 -0.58 16.02 -13.35
CA HIS A 659 0.60 16.23 -14.18
C HIS A 659 1.50 15.00 -14.31
N ALA A 660 1.29 13.97 -13.49
CA ALA A 660 2.02 12.72 -13.59
C ALA A 660 1.55 11.90 -14.81
N PRO A 661 2.44 11.21 -15.53
CA PRO A 661 2.07 10.36 -16.66
C PRO A 661 1.24 9.15 -16.22
N PHE A 662 1.40 8.68 -14.97
CA PHE A 662 0.60 7.60 -14.40
C PHE A 662 -0.23 8.09 -13.22
N ARG A 663 -1.55 8.02 -13.39
CA ARG A 663 -2.57 8.41 -12.42
C ARG A 663 -3.48 7.23 -12.20
N ILE A 664 -3.43 6.65 -11.01
CA ILE A 664 -4.17 5.44 -10.66
C ILE A 664 -5.38 5.86 -9.82
N ALA A 665 -6.58 5.66 -10.36
CA ALA A 665 -7.82 5.70 -9.60
C ALA A 665 -8.12 4.33 -8.98
N THR A 666 -8.95 4.36 -7.94
CA THR A 666 -9.49 3.19 -7.23
C THR A 666 -10.99 3.36 -7.01
N GLU A 667 -11.64 2.37 -6.40
CA GLU A 667 -13.04 2.49 -5.97
C GLU A 667 -13.28 3.64 -4.98
N ARG A 668 -12.23 4.14 -4.31
CA ARG A 668 -12.32 5.21 -3.32
C ARG A 668 -12.03 6.60 -3.89
N THR A 669 -11.57 6.69 -5.13
CA THR A 669 -11.18 7.97 -5.71
C THR A 669 -12.38 8.90 -5.81
N VAL A 670 -12.25 10.10 -5.26
CA VAL A 670 -13.22 11.19 -5.43
C VAL A 670 -12.45 12.39 -5.92
N PHE A 671 -12.54 12.65 -7.23
CA PHE A 671 -11.95 13.79 -7.89
C PHE A 671 -12.90 14.98 -7.88
N SER A 672 -12.40 16.17 -7.53
CA SER A 672 -13.14 17.43 -7.70
C SER A 672 -12.22 18.65 -7.63
N MET A 673 -12.65 19.75 -8.24
CA MET A 673 -12.06 21.08 -8.13
C MET A 673 -13.06 22.01 -7.40
N PRO A 674 -13.12 21.98 -6.05
CA PRO A 674 -14.10 22.71 -5.25
C PRO A 674 -13.81 24.22 -5.09
N GLU A 675 -12.83 24.78 -5.80
CA GLU A 675 -12.30 26.12 -5.57
C GLU A 675 -13.36 27.22 -5.76
N THR A 676 -14.23 27.11 -6.77
CA THR A 676 -15.32 28.09 -6.99
C THR A 676 -16.36 28.09 -5.88
N THR A 677 -16.45 26.98 -5.12
CA THR A 677 -17.33 26.88 -3.94
C THR A 677 -16.80 27.71 -2.77
N ILE A 678 -15.49 27.85 -2.63
CA ILE A 678 -14.84 28.60 -1.53
C ILE A 678 -14.42 30.02 -1.93
N GLY A 679 -14.91 30.53 -3.05
CA GLY A 679 -14.54 31.87 -3.54
C GLY A 679 -13.13 31.95 -4.14
N PHE A 680 -12.62 30.84 -4.65
CA PHE A 680 -11.34 30.74 -5.35
C PHE A 680 -11.52 30.25 -6.80
N PHE A 681 -10.44 30.15 -7.56
CA PHE A 681 -10.46 29.62 -8.92
C PHE A 681 -9.70 28.28 -8.99
N PRO A 682 -10.04 27.36 -9.90
CA PRO A 682 -9.27 26.14 -10.10
C PRO A 682 -7.84 26.48 -10.53
N ASP A 683 -6.87 26.12 -9.71
CA ASP A 683 -5.45 26.42 -9.88
C ASP A 683 -4.63 25.13 -10.06
N VAL A 684 -3.36 25.11 -9.64
CA VAL A 684 -2.46 23.95 -9.70
C VAL A 684 -2.37 23.32 -11.09
N GLY A 685 -2.38 24.16 -12.13
CA GLY A 685 -2.33 23.75 -13.53
C GLY A 685 -3.69 23.38 -14.13
N ALA A 686 -4.81 23.58 -13.43
CA ALA A 686 -6.15 23.34 -13.94
C ALA A 686 -6.47 24.15 -15.20
N SER A 687 -5.96 25.37 -15.32
CA SER A 687 -6.08 26.16 -16.56
C SER A 687 -5.29 25.58 -17.73
N PHE A 688 -4.39 24.60 -17.50
CA PHE A 688 -3.72 23.83 -18.54
C PHE A 688 -4.48 22.56 -18.90
N PHE A 689 -4.81 21.70 -17.92
CA PHE A 689 -5.33 20.36 -18.23
C PHE A 689 -6.84 20.34 -18.49
N LEU A 690 -7.66 21.11 -17.76
CA LEU A 690 -9.12 21.10 -17.95
C LEU A 690 -9.52 21.55 -19.36
N PRO A 691 -8.96 22.63 -19.94
CA PRO A 691 -9.31 23.03 -21.32
C PRO A 691 -8.88 22.04 -22.41
N ARG A 692 -8.06 21.04 -22.05
CA ARG A 692 -7.56 19.99 -22.96
C ARG A 692 -8.31 18.67 -22.79
N MET A 693 -9.22 18.58 -21.83
CA MET A 693 -10.14 17.45 -21.75
C MET A 693 -11.07 17.42 -22.96
N ALA A 694 -11.63 16.25 -23.26
CA ALA A 694 -12.54 16.09 -24.39
C ALA A 694 -13.77 16.98 -24.25
N GLY A 695 -14.14 17.70 -25.32
CA GLY A 695 -15.29 18.60 -25.37
C GLY A 695 -15.20 19.73 -24.32
N GLU A 696 -16.34 20.06 -23.69
CA GLU A 696 -16.40 21.08 -22.62
C GLU A 696 -16.46 20.47 -21.22
N LEU A 697 -16.06 19.20 -21.08
CA LEU A 697 -16.08 18.50 -19.80
C LEU A 697 -15.21 19.20 -18.75
N GLY A 698 -14.02 19.68 -19.13
CA GLY A 698 -13.15 20.42 -18.22
C GLY A 698 -13.78 21.72 -17.72
N THR A 699 -14.43 22.48 -18.61
CA THR A 699 -15.16 23.71 -18.26
C THR A 699 -16.31 23.41 -17.30
N TYR A 700 -17.08 22.34 -17.55
CA TYR A 700 -18.15 21.89 -16.66
C TYR A 700 -17.62 21.58 -15.25
N LEU A 701 -16.57 20.76 -15.14
CA LEU A 701 -15.99 20.40 -13.84
C LEU A 701 -15.41 21.62 -13.12
N ALA A 702 -14.75 22.53 -13.84
CA ALA A 702 -14.16 23.76 -13.29
C ALA A 702 -15.21 24.69 -12.67
N LEU A 703 -16.33 24.93 -13.37
CA LEU A 703 -17.34 25.90 -12.94
C LEU A 703 -18.27 25.33 -11.88
N THR A 704 -18.66 24.05 -12.03
CA THR A 704 -19.66 23.43 -11.16
C THR A 704 -19.06 22.82 -9.89
N SER A 705 -17.76 22.53 -9.89
CA SER A 705 -17.10 21.74 -8.84
C SER A 705 -17.74 20.38 -8.64
N ASP A 706 -18.31 19.78 -9.70
CA ASP A 706 -18.93 18.47 -9.57
C ASP A 706 -17.89 17.39 -9.23
N ARG A 707 -18.36 16.29 -8.65
CA ARG A 707 -17.49 15.19 -8.20
C ARG A 707 -17.51 14.07 -9.22
N VAL A 708 -16.33 13.60 -9.61
CA VAL A 708 -16.15 12.39 -10.41
C VAL A 708 -15.58 11.32 -9.50
N THR A 709 -16.17 10.13 -9.50
CA THR A 709 -15.84 9.08 -8.53
C THR A 709 -15.45 7.77 -9.22
N GLY A 710 -14.63 6.96 -8.54
CA GLY A 710 -14.37 5.58 -8.94
C GLY A 710 -13.92 5.41 -10.38
N ALA A 711 -14.57 4.50 -11.10
CA ALA A 711 -14.27 4.20 -12.50
C ALA A 711 -14.53 5.38 -13.44
N ASN A 712 -15.43 6.31 -13.07
CA ASN A 712 -15.72 7.49 -13.88
C ASN A 712 -14.56 8.50 -13.93
N VAL A 713 -13.65 8.48 -12.94
CA VAL A 713 -12.39 9.25 -13.01
C VAL A 713 -11.49 8.70 -14.11
N PHE A 714 -11.50 7.38 -14.33
CA PHE A 714 -10.80 6.74 -15.44
C PHE A 714 -11.49 6.99 -16.79
N TYR A 715 -12.81 6.79 -16.90
CA TYR A 715 -13.55 7.02 -18.15
C TYR A 715 -13.43 8.47 -18.68
N SER A 716 -13.35 9.45 -17.77
CA SER A 716 -13.21 10.88 -18.13
C SER A 716 -11.79 11.28 -18.57
N GLY A 717 -10.80 10.39 -18.47
CA GLY A 717 -9.39 10.67 -18.76
C GLY A 717 -8.62 11.36 -17.64
N LEU A 718 -9.27 11.65 -16.49
CA LEU A 718 -8.61 12.20 -15.31
C LEU A 718 -7.63 11.21 -14.69
N ALA A 719 -7.96 9.92 -14.69
CA ALA A 719 -7.05 8.83 -14.36
C ALA A 719 -6.61 8.08 -15.63
N THR A 720 -5.37 7.58 -15.61
CA THR A 720 -4.84 6.73 -16.69
C THR A 720 -5.12 5.25 -16.47
N HIS A 721 -5.32 4.84 -15.21
CA HIS A 721 -5.51 3.46 -14.81
C HIS A 721 -6.56 3.41 -13.69
N TYR A 722 -7.24 2.27 -13.59
CA TYR A 722 -8.17 1.97 -12.51
C TYR A 722 -7.83 0.61 -11.90
N LEU A 723 -7.51 0.58 -10.61
CA LEU A 723 -7.16 -0.62 -9.87
C LEU A 723 -7.96 -0.66 -8.58
N HIS A 724 -8.34 -1.84 -8.13
CA HIS A 724 -8.91 -1.99 -6.78
C HIS A 724 -7.84 -1.67 -5.72
N SER A 725 -8.20 -0.95 -4.65
CA SER A 725 -7.25 -0.48 -3.63
C SER A 725 -6.43 -1.60 -2.98
N THR A 726 -6.97 -2.82 -2.89
CA THR A 726 -6.26 -3.99 -2.33
C THR A 726 -5.07 -4.45 -3.16
N SER A 727 -4.99 -4.07 -4.44
CA SER A 727 -3.90 -4.44 -5.33
C SER A 727 -2.70 -3.50 -5.24
N LEU A 728 -2.87 -2.32 -4.62
CA LEU A 728 -1.85 -1.27 -4.56
C LEU A 728 -0.53 -1.72 -3.89
N PRO A 729 -0.53 -2.46 -2.75
CA PRO A 729 0.72 -2.91 -2.14
C PRO A 729 1.51 -3.88 -3.04
N ALA A 730 0.80 -4.72 -3.79
CA ALA A 730 1.41 -5.66 -4.73
C ALA A 730 1.98 -4.93 -5.95
N LEU A 731 1.28 -3.91 -6.45
CA LEU A 731 1.78 -3.03 -7.51
C LEU A 731 3.05 -2.29 -7.07
N GLU A 732 3.06 -1.65 -5.89
CA GLU A 732 4.26 -0.95 -5.38
C GLU A 732 5.46 -1.89 -5.30
N SER A 733 5.26 -3.11 -4.81
CA SER A 733 6.30 -4.14 -4.75
C SER A 733 6.81 -4.49 -6.15
N ARG A 734 5.91 -4.61 -7.14
CA ARG A 734 6.29 -4.90 -8.53
C ARG A 734 7.05 -3.75 -9.18
N LEU A 735 6.62 -2.51 -8.97
CA LEU A 735 7.31 -1.33 -9.48
C LEU A 735 8.73 -1.21 -8.91
N ALA A 736 8.93 -1.55 -7.64
CA ALA A 736 10.25 -1.53 -7.00
C ALA A 736 11.26 -2.50 -7.64
N GLU A 737 10.80 -3.62 -8.19
CA GLU A 737 11.64 -4.63 -8.82
C GLU A 737 12.07 -4.30 -10.24
N LEU A 738 11.41 -3.32 -10.88
CA LEU A 738 11.76 -2.91 -12.24
C LEU A 738 13.20 -2.36 -12.25
N ARG A 739 14.01 -2.92 -13.13
CA ARG A 739 15.37 -2.47 -13.42
C ARG A 739 15.41 -1.96 -14.85
N PHE A 740 15.89 -0.74 -15.01
CA PHE A 740 16.11 -0.13 -16.31
C PHE A 740 17.60 -0.10 -16.60
N HIS A 741 17.96 -0.27 -17.87
CA HIS A 741 19.33 0.01 -18.30
C HIS A 741 19.54 1.53 -18.34
N ASP A 742 20.75 2.00 -18.02
CA ASP A 742 21.07 3.43 -18.02
C ASP A 742 20.89 4.06 -19.41
N SER A 743 21.13 3.29 -20.48
CA SER A 743 20.92 3.71 -21.87
C SER A 743 19.46 3.66 -22.34
N GLN A 744 18.54 3.16 -21.51
CA GLN A 744 17.14 3.00 -21.90
C GLN A 744 16.41 4.34 -21.87
N SER A 745 15.70 4.65 -22.96
CA SER A 745 15.00 5.92 -23.14
C SER A 745 13.90 6.13 -22.10
N HIS A 746 13.54 7.40 -21.84
CA HIS A 746 12.45 7.71 -20.92
C HIS A 746 11.12 7.10 -21.38
N GLU A 747 10.84 7.14 -22.68
CA GLU A 747 9.64 6.55 -23.29
C GLU A 747 9.55 5.03 -23.05
N ASP A 748 10.66 4.30 -23.27
CA ASP A 748 10.69 2.85 -23.01
C ASP A 748 10.46 2.52 -21.53
N ARG A 749 11.00 3.34 -20.63
CA ARG A 749 10.78 3.18 -19.18
C ARG A 749 9.31 3.36 -18.84
N LEU A 750 8.67 4.40 -19.38
CA LEU A 750 7.24 4.63 -19.21
C LEU A 750 6.42 3.47 -19.80
N ALA A 751 6.74 2.97 -20.99
CA ALA A 751 6.03 1.86 -21.61
C ALA A 751 6.08 0.57 -20.75
N ILE A 752 7.21 0.26 -20.13
CA ILE A 752 7.35 -0.87 -19.20
C ILE A 752 6.51 -0.64 -17.94
N ILE A 753 6.54 0.56 -17.37
CA ILE A 753 5.74 0.89 -16.18
C ILE A 753 4.25 0.79 -16.50
N ASN A 754 3.82 1.32 -17.65
CA ASN A 754 2.45 1.20 -18.13
C ASN A 754 2.02 -0.27 -18.19
N ALA A 755 2.79 -1.12 -18.89
CA ALA A 755 2.50 -2.55 -18.96
C ALA A 755 2.46 -3.22 -17.58
N THR A 756 3.35 -2.80 -16.67
CA THR A 756 3.40 -3.32 -15.29
C THR A 756 2.16 -2.92 -14.49
N ILE A 757 1.63 -1.70 -14.63
CA ILE A 757 0.40 -1.29 -13.94
C ILE A 757 -0.80 -2.08 -14.48
N GLU A 758 -0.86 -2.32 -15.79
CA GLU A 758 -1.93 -3.09 -16.44
C GLU A 758 -2.01 -4.55 -15.95
N GLU A 759 -0.90 -5.15 -15.51
CA GLU A 759 -0.88 -6.50 -14.90
C GLU A 759 -1.78 -6.61 -13.66
N PHE A 760 -2.07 -5.49 -12.99
CA PHE A 760 -2.83 -5.43 -11.74
C PHE A 760 -4.25 -4.87 -11.91
N CYS A 761 -4.65 -4.52 -13.14
CA CYS A 761 -6.01 -4.11 -13.45
C CYS A 761 -6.97 -5.31 -13.32
N THR A 762 -7.92 -5.23 -12.38
CA THR A 762 -8.86 -6.32 -12.07
C THR A 762 -10.12 -6.33 -12.93
N GLY A 763 -10.24 -5.42 -13.90
CA GLY A 763 -11.46 -5.13 -14.63
C GLY A 763 -12.27 -4.03 -13.94
N LEU A 764 -13.02 -3.25 -14.73
CA LEU A 764 -13.91 -2.20 -14.25
C LEU A 764 -15.19 -2.79 -13.62
N PRO A 765 -15.86 -2.10 -12.68
CA PRO A 765 -17.16 -2.52 -12.16
C PRO A 765 -18.18 -2.64 -13.28
N TYR A 766 -19.01 -3.68 -13.28
CA TYR A 766 -19.97 -3.95 -14.36
C TYR A 766 -21.25 -3.10 -14.25
N ASP A 767 -21.50 -2.56 -13.05
CA ASP A 767 -22.66 -1.78 -12.64
C ASP A 767 -22.38 -0.27 -12.60
N GLU A 768 -21.15 0.16 -12.85
CA GLU A 768 -20.77 1.57 -13.01
C GLU A 768 -20.55 1.91 -14.50
N PRO A 769 -21.62 2.23 -15.27
CA PRO A 769 -21.46 2.70 -16.63
C PRO A 769 -20.78 4.07 -16.67
N ILE A 770 -20.39 4.49 -17.88
CA ILE A 770 -19.91 5.85 -18.13
C ILE A 770 -21.04 6.84 -17.79
N PHE A 771 -20.92 7.53 -16.66
CA PHE A 771 -21.91 8.49 -16.18
C PHE A 771 -21.90 9.76 -17.04
N LEU A 772 -20.71 10.29 -17.32
CA LEU A 772 -20.51 11.47 -18.17
C LEU A 772 -20.44 11.09 -19.65
N GLY A 773 -21.44 10.35 -20.14
CA GLY A 773 -21.56 9.88 -21.52
C GLY A 773 -22.91 10.22 -22.18
N GLY A 774 -23.05 9.90 -23.46
CA GLY A 774 -24.31 9.95 -24.19
C GLY A 774 -24.95 11.35 -24.22
N GLU A 775 -26.27 11.41 -23.98
CA GLU A 775 -27.03 12.67 -24.05
C GLU A 775 -26.61 13.71 -23.00
N LEU A 776 -26.23 13.26 -21.79
CA LEU A 776 -25.70 14.15 -20.77
C LEU A 776 -24.40 14.81 -21.25
N ARG A 777 -23.50 14.02 -21.82
CA ARG A 777 -22.22 14.48 -22.34
C ARG A 777 -22.36 15.41 -23.56
N LYS A 778 -23.40 15.22 -24.39
CA LYS A 778 -23.78 16.17 -25.46
C LYS A 778 -24.32 17.48 -24.89
N ALA A 779 -25.17 17.42 -23.86
CA ALA A 779 -25.71 18.62 -23.22
C ALA A 779 -24.61 19.46 -22.55
N ILE A 780 -23.62 18.81 -21.92
CA ILE A 780 -22.43 19.51 -21.39
C ILE A 780 -21.72 20.28 -22.51
N ASP A 781 -21.42 19.66 -23.64
CA ASP A 781 -20.78 20.34 -24.78
C ASP A 781 -21.62 21.51 -25.31
N ARG A 782 -22.94 21.34 -25.41
CA ARG A 782 -23.84 22.40 -25.90
C ARG A 782 -23.91 23.59 -24.94
N CYS A 783 -23.98 23.33 -23.64
CA CYS A 783 -24.18 24.37 -22.63
C CYS A 783 -22.89 25.09 -22.23
N PHE A 784 -21.76 24.40 -22.20
CA PHE A 784 -20.52 24.94 -21.64
C PHE A 784 -19.55 25.50 -22.69
N LYS A 785 -19.93 25.57 -23.98
CA LYS A 785 -19.08 26.10 -25.08
C LYS A 785 -18.93 27.63 -25.13
N PHE A 786 -19.79 28.38 -24.44
CA PHE A 786 -19.87 29.83 -24.58
C PHE A 786 -18.73 30.57 -23.85
N ASN A 787 -18.52 31.85 -24.18
CA ASN A 787 -17.42 32.65 -23.62
C ASN A 787 -17.85 33.58 -22.47
N ASN A 788 -19.13 33.58 -22.12
CA ASN A 788 -19.68 34.34 -20.99
C ASN A 788 -20.64 33.43 -20.19
N VAL A 789 -20.89 33.81 -18.93
CA VAL A 789 -21.67 32.99 -18.00
C VAL A 789 -23.17 33.08 -18.32
N ASP A 790 -23.66 34.23 -18.76
CA ASP A 790 -25.07 34.45 -19.12
C ASP A 790 -25.56 33.45 -20.17
N ASP A 791 -24.80 33.26 -21.25
CA ASP A 791 -25.11 32.31 -22.31
C ASP A 791 -25.10 30.86 -21.80
N ILE A 792 -24.20 30.51 -20.87
CA ILE A 792 -24.17 29.18 -20.24
C ILE A 792 -25.44 28.95 -19.42
N LEU A 793 -25.85 29.95 -18.62
CA LEU A 793 -27.07 29.88 -17.82
C LEU A 793 -28.32 29.80 -18.70
N SER A 794 -28.38 30.58 -19.78
CA SER A 794 -29.46 30.50 -20.77
C SER A 794 -29.52 29.14 -21.43
N ALA A 795 -28.40 28.59 -21.88
CA ALA A 795 -28.35 27.26 -22.51
C ALA A 795 -28.78 26.14 -21.54
N LEU A 796 -28.33 26.18 -20.29
CA LEU A 796 -28.79 25.24 -19.26
C LEU A 796 -30.29 25.36 -18.98
N LYS A 797 -30.83 26.58 -19.02
CA LYS A 797 -32.27 26.81 -18.86
C LYS A 797 -33.07 26.25 -20.04
N GLU A 798 -32.57 26.41 -21.25
CA GLU A 798 -33.16 25.80 -22.45
C GLU A 798 -33.13 24.26 -22.39
N GLU A 799 -32.02 23.66 -21.95
CA GLU A 799 -31.95 22.20 -21.72
C GLU A 799 -32.95 21.74 -20.66
N GLN A 800 -33.11 22.49 -19.56
CA GLN A 800 -34.11 22.20 -18.53
C GLN A 800 -35.52 22.24 -19.12
N ASP A 801 -35.88 23.30 -19.85
CA ASP A 801 -37.21 23.47 -20.43
C ASP A 801 -37.50 22.42 -21.52
N ASN A 802 -36.49 22.04 -22.30
CA ASN A 802 -36.60 20.97 -23.29
C ASN A 802 -36.75 19.59 -22.63
N ALA A 803 -36.03 19.32 -21.52
CA ALA A 803 -36.18 18.10 -20.75
C ALA A 803 -37.58 17.97 -20.14
N VAL A 804 -38.18 19.08 -19.67
CA VAL A 804 -39.57 19.11 -19.21
C VAL A 804 -40.54 18.79 -20.35
N LYS A 805 -40.37 19.41 -21.53
CA LYS A 805 -41.23 19.17 -22.70
C LYS A 805 -41.15 17.74 -23.23
N THR A 806 -39.99 17.09 -23.10
CA THR A 806 -39.73 15.72 -23.57
C THR A 806 -39.89 14.66 -22.47
N GLU A 807 -40.34 15.07 -21.27
CA GLU A 807 -40.51 14.22 -20.09
C GLU A 807 -39.23 13.46 -19.66
N ASN A 808 -38.05 13.98 -20.01
CA ASN A 808 -36.76 13.40 -19.65
C ASN A 808 -36.34 13.85 -18.24
N LYS A 809 -36.81 13.13 -17.22
CA LYS A 809 -36.56 13.46 -15.80
C LYS A 809 -35.08 13.51 -15.43
N ASN A 810 -34.25 12.65 -16.01
CA ASN A 810 -32.82 12.60 -15.69
C ASN A 810 -32.11 13.88 -16.16
N MET A 811 -32.39 14.30 -17.40
CA MET A 811 -31.84 15.54 -17.95
C MET A 811 -32.38 16.78 -17.22
N GLN A 812 -33.66 16.77 -16.86
CA GLN A 812 -34.26 17.84 -16.07
C GLN A 812 -33.56 18.01 -14.71
N GLN A 813 -33.36 16.91 -13.98
CA GLN A 813 -32.68 16.91 -12.68
C GLN A 813 -31.22 17.36 -12.79
N TRP A 814 -30.50 16.91 -13.83
CA TRP A 814 -29.14 17.35 -14.07
C TRP A 814 -29.06 18.86 -14.34
N ALA A 815 -29.90 19.39 -15.24
CA ALA A 815 -29.89 20.81 -15.59
C ALA A 815 -30.25 21.69 -14.39
N GLU A 816 -31.26 21.29 -13.60
CA GLU A 816 -31.66 21.97 -12.37
C GLU A 816 -30.53 21.97 -11.32
N ARG A 817 -29.94 20.79 -11.03
CA ARG A 817 -28.80 20.68 -10.11
C ARG A 817 -27.61 21.51 -10.57
N THR A 818 -27.36 21.59 -11.88
CA THR A 818 -26.23 22.34 -12.45
C THR A 818 -26.45 23.85 -12.34
N LEU A 819 -27.66 24.33 -12.62
CA LEU A 819 -28.04 25.74 -12.41
C LEU A 819 -27.94 26.14 -10.93
N ASP A 820 -28.51 25.31 -10.04
CA ASP A 820 -28.45 25.51 -8.60
C ASP A 820 -27.03 25.45 -8.07
N ALA A 821 -26.20 24.60 -8.67
CA ALA A 821 -24.79 24.57 -8.38
C ALA A 821 -24.19 25.94 -8.69
N LEU A 822 -24.17 26.38 -9.95
CA LEU A 822 -23.56 27.64 -10.38
C LEU A 822 -24.00 28.85 -9.56
N ARG A 823 -25.30 28.96 -9.25
CA ARG A 823 -25.87 30.06 -8.44
C ARG A 823 -25.37 30.12 -7.00
N LYS A 824 -24.89 29.00 -6.44
CA LYS A 824 -24.34 28.95 -5.08
C LYS A 824 -22.84 29.29 -5.00
N ARG A 825 -22.13 29.37 -6.13
CA ARG A 825 -20.68 29.64 -6.17
C ARG A 825 -20.45 31.15 -6.11
N SER A 826 -19.23 31.55 -5.78
CA SER A 826 -18.83 32.97 -5.89
C SER A 826 -19.00 33.43 -7.35
N PRO A 827 -19.81 34.48 -7.62
CA PRO A 827 -20.02 34.97 -8.98
C PRO A 827 -18.72 35.44 -9.65
N THR A 828 -17.83 36.07 -8.88
CA THR A 828 -16.48 36.45 -9.32
C THR A 828 -15.66 35.24 -9.75
N SER A 829 -15.67 34.18 -8.93
CA SER A 829 -14.88 32.97 -9.17
C SER A 829 -15.33 32.23 -10.43
N VAL A 830 -16.65 32.15 -10.68
CA VAL A 830 -17.21 31.55 -11.90
C VAL A 830 -16.73 32.30 -13.15
N HIS A 831 -16.77 33.62 -13.14
CA HIS A 831 -16.32 34.45 -14.28
C HIS A 831 -14.81 34.34 -14.53
N VAL A 832 -13.99 34.39 -13.48
CA VAL A 832 -12.53 34.20 -13.59
C VAL A 832 -12.21 32.80 -14.10
N THR A 833 -12.90 31.78 -13.58
CA THR A 833 -12.73 30.39 -13.99
C THR A 833 -13.07 30.19 -15.45
N LEU A 834 -14.19 30.72 -15.95
CA LEU A 834 -14.54 30.61 -17.36
C LEU A 834 -13.49 31.30 -18.24
N ARG A 835 -13.04 32.50 -17.85
CA ARG A 835 -12.01 33.23 -18.59
C ARG A 835 -10.72 32.43 -18.69
N GLN A 836 -10.23 31.85 -17.60
CA GLN A 836 -9.01 31.03 -17.64
C GLN A 836 -9.15 29.78 -18.50
N MET A 837 -10.34 29.14 -18.54
CA MET A 837 -10.54 27.97 -19.40
C MET A 837 -10.37 28.32 -20.88
N ARG A 838 -10.78 29.54 -21.28
CA ARG A 838 -10.69 29.99 -22.68
C ARG A 838 -9.28 30.43 -23.09
N ILE A 839 -8.54 31.09 -22.22
CA ILE A 839 -7.19 31.57 -22.55
C ILE A 839 -6.09 30.53 -22.24
N GLY A 840 -6.28 29.72 -21.21
CA GLY A 840 -5.34 28.70 -20.73
C GLY A 840 -5.10 27.54 -21.70
N ARG A 841 -6.07 27.27 -22.59
CA ARG A 841 -5.89 26.33 -23.72
C ARG A 841 -4.68 26.67 -24.61
N ASN A 842 -4.26 27.94 -24.64
CA ASN A 842 -3.14 28.40 -25.47
C ASN A 842 -1.85 28.61 -24.66
N TRP A 843 -1.90 28.44 -23.34
CA TRP A 843 -0.73 28.55 -22.48
C TRP A 843 0.13 27.30 -22.56
N THR A 844 1.43 27.53 -22.36
CA THR A 844 2.40 26.47 -22.07
C THR A 844 2.37 26.12 -20.59
N ILE A 845 2.82 24.92 -20.20
CA ILE A 845 2.78 24.48 -18.79
C ILE A 845 3.48 25.46 -17.84
N ALA A 846 4.62 26.03 -18.23
CA ALA A 846 5.34 27.03 -17.42
C ALA A 846 4.65 28.40 -17.41
N GLU A 847 3.96 28.78 -18.49
CA GLU A 847 3.16 30.00 -18.51
C GLU A 847 1.96 29.87 -17.58
N THR A 848 1.29 28.72 -17.57
CA THR A 848 0.14 28.43 -16.70
C THR A 848 0.46 28.74 -15.25
N PHE A 849 1.47 28.12 -14.66
CA PHE A 849 1.79 28.33 -13.23
C PHE A 849 2.18 29.79 -12.92
N ARG A 850 2.83 30.49 -13.85
CA ARG A 850 3.16 31.92 -13.68
C ARG A 850 1.92 32.81 -13.71
N ARG A 851 0.94 32.49 -14.57
CA ARG A 851 -0.32 33.22 -14.68
C ARG A 851 -1.21 32.93 -13.48
N GLU A 852 -1.36 31.66 -13.10
CA GLU A 852 -2.13 31.25 -11.94
C GLU A 852 -1.57 31.88 -10.65
N HIS A 853 -0.25 32.00 -10.50
CA HIS A 853 0.37 32.72 -9.36
C HIS A 853 -0.09 34.18 -9.24
N GLN A 854 -0.15 34.89 -10.36
CA GLN A 854 -0.63 36.28 -10.40
C GLN A 854 -2.13 36.37 -10.07
N VAL A 855 -2.93 35.43 -10.59
CA VAL A 855 -4.37 35.35 -10.29
C VAL A 855 -4.58 35.06 -8.80
N ALA A 856 -3.90 34.04 -8.25
CA ALA A 856 -3.99 33.65 -6.83
C ALA A 856 -3.60 34.78 -5.89
N ALA A 857 -2.55 35.55 -6.20
CA ALA A 857 -2.15 36.70 -5.42
C ALA A 857 -3.23 37.79 -5.36
N LYS A 858 -4.00 37.97 -6.43
CA LYS A 858 -5.14 38.90 -6.45
C LYS A 858 -6.30 38.38 -5.62
N PHE A 859 -6.60 37.08 -5.66
CA PHE A 859 -7.63 36.47 -4.80
C PHE A 859 -7.33 36.62 -3.30
N MET A 860 -6.06 36.55 -2.87
CA MET A 860 -5.71 36.74 -1.45
C MET A 860 -6.10 38.12 -0.90
N LYS A 861 -6.22 39.11 -1.78
CA LYS A 861 -6.61 40.50 -1.45
C LYS A 861 -8.13 40.72 -1.49
N LYS A 862 -8.92 39.73 -1.94
CA LYS A 862 -10.34 39.89 -2.28
C LYS A 862 -11.26 39.27 -1.23
N HIS A 863 -12.50 39.75 -1.21
CA HIS A 863 -13.50 39.37 -0.23
C HIS A 863 -13.89 37.88 -0.33
N ASP A 864 -14.30 37.42 -1.51
CA ASP A 864 -14.94 36.12 -1.70
C ASP A 864 -14.11 34.92 -1.23
N PHE A 865 -12.79 34.92 -1.45
CA PHE A 865 -11.94 33.83 -0.96
C PHE A 865 -11.92 33.76 0.56
N ASN A 866 -11.70 34.92 1.21
CA ASN A 866 -11.62 35.00 2.66
C ASN A 866 -12.96 34.65 3.33
N GLU A 867 -14.06 35.16 2.76
CA GLU A 867 -15.42 34.87 3.23
C GLU A 867 -15.83 33.42 2.94
N GLY A 868 -15.59 32.89 1.75
CA GLY A 868 -15.96 31.53 1.36
C GLY A 868 -15.26 30.47 2.21
N VAL A 869 -13.96 30.60 2.41
CA VAL A 869 -13.20 29.69 3.30
C VAL A 869 -13.66 29.83 4.76
N THR A 870 -13.87 31.06 5.26
CA THR A 870 -14.34 31.28 6.64
C THR A 870 -15.72 30.67 6.84
N ALA A 871 -16.68 31.01 5.99
CA ALA A 871 -18.06 30.56 6.06
C ALA A 871 -18.16 29.03 5.98
N LEU A 872 -17.50 28.41 4.99
CA LEU A 872 -17.74 27.00 4.67
C LEU A 872 -16.84 26.03 5.45
N LEU A 873 -15.57 26.39 5.68
CA LEU A 873 -14.61 25.47 6.32
C LEU A 873 -14.44 25.73 7.81
N ILE A 874 -14.57 26.98 8.27
CA ILE A 874 -14.37 27.36 9.68
C ILE A 874 -15.71 27.42 10.42
N GLU A 875 -16.67 28.21 9.92
CA GLU A 875 -17.94 28.50 10.60
C GLU A 875 -19.08 27.54 10.23
N LYS A 876 -18.97 26.83 9.10
CA LYS A 876 -19.96 25.89 8.56
C LYS A 876 -21.35 26.51 8.33
N ARG A 877 -21.38 27.68 7.68
CA ARG A 877 -22.58 28.40 7.23
C ARG A 877 -22.52 28.73 5.74
N ASP A 878 -23.63 29.20 5.18
CA ASP A 878 -23.64 29.74 3.82
C ASP A 878 -22.76 31.00 3.72
N ALA A 879 -22.00 31.09 2.63
CA ALA A 879 -21.13 32.21 2.32
C ALA A 879 -21.92 33.38 1.72
N LYS A 880 -21.47 34.59 1.99
CA LYS A 880 -22.06 35.83 1.47
C LYS A 880 -21.13 36.40 0.41
N TRP A 881 -21.49 36.30 -0.85
CA TRP A 881 -20.62 36.74 -1.94
C TRP A 881 -20.69 38.25 -2.20
N ASP A 882 -19.61 38.82 -2.71
CA ASP A 882 -19.57 40.17 -3.27
C ASP A 882 -18.95 40.13 -4.68
N PRO A 883 -19.78 40.22 -5.74
CA PRO A 883 -21.23 40.48 -5.75
C PRO A 883 -22.06 39.27 -5.30
N ALA A 884 -23.32 39.49 -4.93
CA ALA A 884 -24.16 38.50 -4.27
C ALA A 884 -24.68 37.39 -5.20
N SER A 885 -25.02 37.72 -6.45
CA SER A 885 -25.52 36.78 -7.46
C SER A 885 -24.77 36.91 -8.79
N LEU A 886 -24.87 35.86 -9.61
CA LEU A 886 -24.46 35.92 -11.02
C LEU A 886 -25.29 36.95 -11.82
N ASP A 887 -26.54 37.19 -11.43
CA ASP A 887 -27.43 38.15 -12.10
C ASP A 887 -27.03 39.62 -11.84
N ASP A 888 -26.17 39.87 -10.84
CA ASP A 888 -25.68 41.20 -10.48
C ASP A 888 -24.47 41.64 -11.32
N ILE A 889 -23.97 40.78 -12.22
CA ILE A 889 -22.82 41.05 -13.08
C ILE A 889 -23.28 41.10 -14.53
N TYR A 890 -23.03 42.23 -15.20
CA TYR A 890 -23.28 42.34 -16.63
C TYR A 890 -22.02 41.98 -17.42
N THR A 891 -22.18 41.33 -18.59
CA THR A 891 -21.06 40.96 -19.48
C THR A 891 -20.10 42.14 -19.78
N GLN A 892 -20.59 43.38 -19.79
CA GLN A 892 -19.80 44.60 -20.00
C GLN A 892 -18.88 44.98 -18.83
N ASP A 893 -19.13 44.48 -17.62
CA ASP A 893 -18.39 44.84 -16.40
C ASP A 893 -16.99 44.23 -16.38
N LYS A 894 -16.74 43.20 -17.22
CA LYS A 894 -15.43 42.57 -17.42
C LYS A 894 -14.69 42.22 -16.12
N ILE A 895 -15.42 41.81 -15.08
CA ILE A 895 -14.88 41.61 -13.72
C ILE A 895 -13.71 40.61 -13.63
N ALA A 896 -13.59 39.72 -14.63
CA ALA A 896 -12.50 38.75 -14.72
C ALA A 896 -11.19 39.35 -15.26
N GLU A 897 -11.23 40.37 -16.13
CA GLU A 897 -10.02 40.89 -16.80
C GLU A 897 -8.93 41.39 -15.83
N PRO A 898 -9.27 42.15 -14.76
CA PRO A 898 -8.26 42.60 -13.81
C PRO A 898 -7.45 41.46 -13.18
N TYR A 899 -7.97 40.23 -13.10
CA TYR A 899 -7.23 39.10 -12.54
C TYR A 899 -6.09 38.60 -13.44
N PHE A 900 -6.16 38.85 -14.75
CA PHE A 900 -5.18 38.35 -15.73
C PHE A 900 -4.17 39.41 -16.18
N GLU A 901 -4.31 40.65 -15.71
CA GLU A 901 -3.31 41.70 -15.88
C GLU A 901 -2.04 41.36 -15.10
N VAL A 902 -0.87 41.48 -15.73
CA VAL A 902 0.42 41.18 -15.10
C VAL A 902 0.87 42.39 -14.30
N GLU A 903 1.09 42.20 -13.00
CA GLU A 903 1.61 43.22 -12.09
C GLU A 903 3.08 42.94 -11.75
N ASN A 904 3.78 43.96 -11.25
CA ASN A 904 5.16 43.80 -10.76
C ASN A 904 5.22 43.17 -9.35
N ASP A 905 4.10 43.19 -8.62
CA ASP A 905 3.95 42.62 -7.27
C ASP A 905 2.68 41.74 -7.23
N PRO A 906 2.81 40.41 -7.06
CA PRO A 906 4.04 39.69 -6.74
C PRO A 906 5.02 39.63 -7.93
N PRO A 907 6.32 39.46 -7.67
CA PRO A 907 7.28 39.21 -8.73
C PRO A 907 6.88 37.97 -9.53
N LYS A 908 7.30 37.92 -10.80
CA LYS A 908 7.11 36.75 -11.66
C LYS A 908 7.62 35.49 -10.97
N LEU A 909 6.79 34.44 -10.91
CA LEU A 909 7.16 33.16 -10.32
C LEU A 909 8.40 32.56 -11.02
N GLU A 910 9.44 32.35 -10.23
CA GLU A 910 10.63 31.60 -10.62
C GLU A 910 10.34 30.10 -10.46
N LEU A 911 10.49 29.34 -11.54
CA LEU A 911 10.27 27.89 -11.55
C LEU A 911 11.58 27.15 -11.26
N LEU A 912 11.49 25.89 -10.86
CA LEU A 912 12.65 25.09 -10.44
C LEU A 912 13.50 24.60 -11.63
N ASN A 913 12.93 24.62 -12.84
CA ASN A 913 13.62 24.36 -14.11
C ASN A 913 12.94 25.13 -15.25
N ASP A 914 13.57 25.14 -16.43
CA ASP A 914 13.08 25.87 -17.62
C ASP A 914 12.28 25.00 -18.60
N THR A 915 12.02 23.72 -18.26
CA THR A 915 11.28 22.79 -19.12
C THR A 915 9.86 23.28 -19.33
N ASN A 916 9.41 23.21 -20.58
CA ASN A 916 8.14 23.78 -20.98
C ASN A 916 7.58 23.10 -22.24
N TYR A 917 6.26 22.92 -22.30
CA TYR A 917 5.56 22.29 -23.43
C TYR A 917 4.12 22.82 -23.54
N ARG A 918 3.48 22.57 -24.70
CA ARG A 918 2.09 22.99 -25.00
C ARG A 918 1.07 21.88 -24.80
N GLU A 919 1.49 20.63 -24.88
CA GLU A 919 0.66 19.44 -24.74
C GLU A 919 1.44 18.42 -23.92
N TYR A 920 0.75 17.58 -23.16
CA TYR A 920 1.41 16.45 -22.49
C TYR A 920 2.03 15.51 -23.52
N GLU A 921 3.26 15.07 -23.26
CA GLU A 921 4.03 14.22 -24.19
C GLU A 921 3.48 12.79 -24.30
N HIS A 922 2.79 12.30 -23.27
CA HIS A 922 2.32 10.93 -23.18
C HIS A 922 0.85 10.82 -22.76
N ASN A 923 0.10 9.94 -23.42
CA ASN A 923 -1.26 9.56 -23.03
C ASN A 923 -1.33 8.03 -22.77
N PHE A 924 -1.33 7.64 -21.51
CA PHE A 924 -1.51 6.24 -21.06
C PHE A 924 -2.94 5.92 -20.59
N GLY A 925 -3.86 6.88 -20.73
CA GLY A 925 -5.26 6.71 -20.36
C GLY A 925 -6.11 6.09 -21.48
N VAL A 926 -7.40 6.36 -21.43
CA VAL A 926 -8.33 6.01 -22.51
C VAL A 926 -8.10 6.93 -23.73
N PRO A 927 -8.42 6.47 -24.96
CA PRO A 927 -8.30 7.29 -26.16
C PRO A 927 -9.11 8.58 -26.08
N THR A 928 -8.55 9.68 -26.58
CA THR A 928 -9.22 10.99 -26.61
C THR A 928 -10.09 11.14 -27.87
N GLU A 929 -11.07 12.06 -27.82
CA GLU A 929 -11.87 12.41 -29.01
C GLU A 929 -10.99 12.84 -30.19
N LYS A 930 -9.91 13.58 -29.94
CA LYS A 930 -8.97 14.05 -30.97
C LYS A 930 -8.24 12.88 -31.66
N GLU A 931 -7.88 11.84 -30.90
CA GLU A 931 -7.27 10.64 -31.47
C GLU A 931 -8.26 9.84 -32.32
N VAL A 932 -9.53 9.74 -31.88
CA VAL A 932 -10.59 9.07 -32.64
C VAL A 932 -10.92 9.86 -33.91
N GLU A 933 -11.08 11.19 -33.81
CA GLU A 933 -11.34 12.09 -34.93
C GLU A 933 -10.25 12.00 -36.01
N ALA A 934 -8.97 11.96 -35.60
CA ALA A 934 -7.85 11.86 -36.53
C ALA A 934 -7.92 10.60 -37.41
N LEU A 935 -8.30 9.44 -36.85
CA LEU A 935 -8.48 8.21 -37.61
C LEU A 935 -9.74 8.23 -38.47
N VAL A 936 -10.85 8.75 -37.93
CA VAL A 936 -12.11 8.90 -38.69
C VAL A 936 -11.88 9.80 -39.92
N ALA A 937 -11.06 10.85 -39.81
CA ALA A 937 -10.72 11.75 -40.90
C ALA A 937 -9.96 11.09 -42.06
N GLU A 938 -9.33 9.92 -41.86
CA GLU A 938 -8.71 9.14 -42.94
C GLU A 938 -9.75 8.55 -43.91
N GLY A 939 -11.02 8.47 -43.49
CA GLY A 939 -12.12 8.06 -44.37
C GLY A 939 -12.12 6.60 -44.77
N ILE A 940 -11.51 5.71 -43.96
CA ILE A 940 -11.39 4.27 -44.23
C ILE A 940 -11.95 3.37 -43.12
N TYR A 941 -12.28 3.95 -41.96
CA TYR A 941 -12.71 3.21 -40.78
C TYR A 941 -14.24 3.12 -40.68
N ASP A 942 -14.75 1.90 -40.59
CA ASP A 942 -16.06 1.63 -40.01
C ASP A 942 -15.93 1.43 -38.48
N MET A 943 -17.07 1.30 -37.79
CA MET A 943 -17.09 1.12 -36.33
C MET A 943 -16.26 -0.07 -35.85
N THR A 944 -16.28 -1.19 -36.58
CA THR A 944 -15.60 -2.42 -36.15
C THR A 944 -14.09 -2.24 -36.27
N LYS A 945 -13.62 -1.74 -37.41
CA LYS A 945 -12.18 -1.49 -37.65
C LYS A 945 -11.62 -0.45 -36.70
N LEU A 946 -12.38 0.60 -36.38
CA LEU A 946 -11.93 1.64 -35.47
C LEU A 946 -11.77 1.10 -34.04
N LEU A 947 -12.74 0.29 -33.58
CA LEU A 947 -12.64 -0.38 -32.28
C LEU A 947 -11.47 -1.37 -32.24
N GLU A 948 -11.30 -2.21 -33.26
CA GLU A 948 -10.17 -3.14 -33.37
C GLU A 948 -8.83 -2.39 -33.33
N HIS A 949 -8.69 -1.28 -34.06
CA HIS A 949 -7.49 -0.45 -34.04
C HIS A 949 -7.11 0.00 -32.61
N PHE A 950 -8.07 0.56 -31.86
CA PHE A 950 -7.79 1.02 -30.49
C PHE A 950 -7.57 -0.13 -29.51
N MET A 951 -8.28 -1.25 -29.68
CA MET A 951 -8.05 -2.44 -28.86
C MET A 951 -6.65 -3.00 -29.08
N ASP A 952 -6.16 -3.05 -30.32
CA ASP A 952 -4.80 -3.51 -30.62
C ASP A 952 -3.75 -2.50 -30.14
N LYS A 953 -3.94 -1.20 -30.43
CA LYS A 953 -3.03 -0.12 -30.00
C LYS A 953 -2.84 -0.10 -28.48
N THR A 954 -3.91 -0.36 -27.73
CA THR A 954 -3.92 -0.31 -26.25
C THR A 954 -3.73 -1.66 -25.59
N ARG A 955 -3.49 -2.74 -26.36
CA ARG A 955 -3.37 -4.12 -25.85
C ARG A 955 -4.57 -4.56 -25.01
N ALA A 956 -5.76 -4.22 -25.48
CA ALA A 956 -7.04 -4.51 -24.83
C ALA A 956 -7.16 -3.96 -23.40
N LYS A 957 -6.63 -2.76 -23.15
CA LYS A 957 -6.82 -2.03 -21.89
C LYS A 957 -8.31 -1.94 -21.54
N GLN A 958 -8.64 -2.23 -20.28
CA GLN A 958 -10.02 -2.19 -19.78
C GLN A 958 -10.68 -0.82 -20.05
N GLY A 959 -11.97 -0.81 -20.41
CA GLY A 959 -12.73 0.42 -20.63
C GLY A 959 -12.47 1.12 -21.97
N VAL A 960 -11.42 0.75 -22.71
CA VAL A 960 -11.12 1.39 -24.01
C VAL A 960 -12.23 1.15 -25.02
N ARG A 961 -12.77 -0.08 -25.06
CA ARG A 961 -13.87 -0.42 -25.95
C ARG A 961 -15.09 0.47 -25.66
N GLU A 962 -15.45 0.59 -24.39
CA GLU A 962 -16.59 1.35 -23.91
C GLU A 962 -16.45 2.85 -24.21
N VAL A 963 -15.28 3.44 -23.93
CA VAL A 963 -15.02 4.86 -24.19
C VAL A 963 -14.99 5.15 -25.70
N VAL A 964 -14.32 4.32 -26.50
CA VAL A 964 -14.28 4.54 -27.96
C VAL A 964 -15.68 4.36 -28.57
N SER A 965 -16.46 3.37 -28.11
CA SER A 965 -17.87 3.23 -28.53
C SER A 965 -18.69 4.47 -28.16
N GLU A 966 -18.56 5.01 -26.95
CA GLU A 966 -19.25 6.24 -26.54
C GLU A 966 -18.90 7.43 -27.45
N ILE A 967 -17.62 7.60 -27.77
CA ILE A 967 -17.17 8.67 -28.67
C ILE A 967 -17.76 8.48 -30.07
N ILE A 968 -17.73 7.26 -30.61
CA ILE A 968 -18.31 6.95 -31.93
C ILE A 968 -19.79 7.30 -31.93
N ASP A 969 -20.56 6.82 -30.96
CA ASP A 969 -22.01 7.03 -30.87
C ASP A 969 -22.39 8.50 -30.75
N ARG A 970 -21.52 9.31 -30.13
CA ARG A 970 -21.77 10.73 -29.90
C ARG A 970 -21.26 11.63 -31.02
N LYS A 971 -20.11 11.32 -31.61
CA LYS A 971 -19.35 12.20 -32.51
C LYS A 971 -19.25 11.70 -33.94
N THR A 972 -19.91 10.60 -34.31
CA THR A 972 -19.84 10.11 -35.69
C THR A 972 -21.22 9.87 -36.31
N VAL A 973 -21.26 9.89 -37.64
CA VAL A 973 -22.42 9.53 -38.46
C VAL A 973 -21.97 8.58 -39.57
N PRO A 974 -22.74 7.52 -39.87
CA PRO A 974 -22.40 6.62 -40.97
C PRO A 974 -22.57 7.32 -42.32
N THR A 975 -21.57 7.21 -43.18
CA THR A 975 -21.66 7.61 -44.59
C THR A 975 -22.45 6.56 -45.39
N LYS A 976 -22.75 6.87 -46.66
CA LYS A 976 -23.50 5.96 -47.54
C LYS A 976 -22.83 4.60 -47.75
N ASP A 977 -21.51 4.53 -47.56
CA ASP A 977 -20.71 3.33 -47.74
C ASP A 977 -20.42 2.59 -46.41
N GLY A 978 -21.04 3.02 -45.29
CA GLY A 978 -20.86 2.42 -43.97
C GLY A 978 -19.59 2.84 -43.22
N ILE A 979 -18.81 3.76 -43.79
CA ILE A 979 -17.63 4.38 -43.17
C ILE A 979 -18.10 5.47 -42.20
N LEU A 980 -17.35 5.71 -41.12
CA LEU A 980 -17.68 6.77 -40.16
C LEU A 980 -17.24 8.14 -40.68
N GLY A 981 -18.10 9.15 -40.53
CA GLY A 981 -17.76 10.57 -40.69
C GLY A 981 -17.91 11.29 -39.36
N TRP A 982 -17.05 12.28 -39.08
CA TRP A 982 -17.12 13.05 -37.84
C TRP A 982 -18.28 14.05 -37.83
N SER A 983 -18.93 14.21 -36.68
CA SER A 983 -20.01 15.14 -36.42
C SER A 983 -19.52 16.26 -35.51
N TYR A 984 -19.53 17.49 -36.03
CA TYR A 984 -19.12 18.70 -35.31
C TYR A 984 -20.27 19.37 -34.53
N ASN A 985 -21.41 18.68 -34.38
CA ASN A 985 -22.62 19.21 -33.73
C ASN A 985 -22.45 19.45 -32.22
#